data_AF-A0A4Q4SUZ5-F1
#
_entry.id   AF-A0A4Q4SUZ5-F1
#
_cell.length_a   1.000
_cell.length_b   1.000
_cell.length_c   1.000
_cell.angle_alpha   90.00
_cell.angle_beta   90.00
_cell.angle_gamma   90.00
#
_symmetry.space_group_name_H-M   'P 1'
#
loop_
_entity.id
_entity.type
_entity.pdbx_description
1 polymer ?
#
loop_
_entity_poly.entity_id
_entity_poly.type
_entity_poly.pdbx_seq_one_letter_code
_entity_poly.pdbx_strand_id
1 'polypeptide(L)'
;MKFAQEFRKSLQREGFPQRWVESAIPYGQLKKCIKKVTKELNELGLDRDVLAQLASSQKDSSDSSSALSGDVGFRYNLDEDTTDSRHLRPRLTVFVHLSEGVAVDAYLTPATRRFLEKIASKAPADRHGSPDSGHAITGSQTTAANSCVPAEPLPSPGPGSAAELTRPSSVQRVEVPLVFDGEFFNILQTDVSNLDTLQEEEQKKLQEEVRNLGREVTKITAPSKGRKSRRDLEKWREIFELYVNARVFFSTRESDHGPRTSAQALEQLKWFQDQVLERNILQGLRLEASRQAFSRFLNMNAVLLQNLKFQEINSKAVTKILKTTTPRLQGAMRTTGDHGQYINEKDEYENVGLKAGYLSSAGYYHRRMIAAGWFHFRDPSKVLRIMLTRESQKAVSVSLPTWRANVGYEEGENWVVGRMTTGYPRFFIHKSIQAFAHDIAAKYGQPGQSAMLFPTKKIAHRCLEFVRAKAPETSQADLNVVTLVLDPTENAPEVLRSIMPAVSAVIFKEDAYPIARQYWQHSGDGVSSRRAEFCHGLFKEGLLVLERPAPSPRSSQQKLFRGPKRYQRHSSMDGLPNGTHRIAQDATSDSVAGSNGDAEKVAEALESSRFLEERYGRNLDLSLVENAKSAIRRRIAGVLTTDVDLSAALPIMDPNARGMTNLKEDDIYLFPCGMNAIFTAHQLLLHAREPRKSVEFGFPYVDTLKILQKFGPGAVFYGHGSPTELDDFEARLKEGERFLGFFCEFPGNPLLTCPDLVRIRRLADTYDFVVVVDETVGTFVNVNVLPHADVVVSSLTKIFSGESNVMGGSMVLNPNGRYYKSLKSTMPEVFEDTYWAEDVIFMERNSRDFKTRIDRVDANAEAICEVLMAHPLVTKVYYPKYNETRSNYEVCRTPGGGYGGLLSCTLKSKAHAMAFYDALETAKGPSLGTNFTLTSPYVILAHYQELDWAASFGVDPSLLRISVGLEDGLGSVFARALQAAESVSNGS
;
A
#
# COMPACT_ATOMS: atom_id res chain seq x y z
N MET A 1 -3.09 42.97 -3.72
CA MET A 1 -2.28 43.21 -4.94
C MET A 1 -0.80 43.00 -4.71
N LYS A 2 -0.29 43.14 -3.46
CA LYS A 2 1.11 42.92 -3.07
C LYS A 2 1.75 41.62 -3.63
N PHE A 3 1.15 40.45 -3.42
CA PHE A 3 1.74 39.19 -3.92
C PHE A 3 1.82 39.07 -5.46
N ALA A 4 0.86 39.61 -6.22
CA ALA A 4 0.94 39.56 -7.69
C ALA A 4 2.10 40.41 -8.22
N GLN A 5 2.32 41.55 -7.56
CA GLN A 5 3.44 42.45 -7.86
C GLN A 5 4.77 41.86 -7.38
N GLU A 6 4.78 41.18 -6.24
CA GLU A 6 5.93 40.46 -5.69
C GLU A 6 6.32 39.23 -6.55
N PHE A 7 5.34 38.46 -7.02
CA PHE A 7 5.53 37.33 -7.94
C PHE A 7 6.15 37.81 -9.26
N ARG A 8 5.58 38.87 -9.86
CA ARG A 8 6.12 39.47 -11.09
C ARG A 8 7.51 40.06 -10.88
N LYS A 9 7.75 40.74 -9.75
CA LYS A 9 9.07 41.25 -9.38
C LYS A 9 10.07 40.11 -9.16
N SER A 10 9.66 38.98 -8.57
CA SER A 10 10.52 37.82 -8.34
C SER A 10 10.94 37.18 -9.66
N LEU A 11 9.99 36.99 -10.60
CA LEU A 11 10.29 36.51 -11.95
C LEU A 11 11.25 37.44 -12.72
N GLN A 12 11.12 38.76 -12.53
CA GLN A 12 11.99 39.75 -13.19
C GLN A 12 13.37 39.91 -12.52
N ARG A 13 13.47 39.73 -11.20
CA ARG A 13 14.71 39.92 -10.43
C ARG A 13 15.68 38.74 -10.56
N GLU A 14 15.17 37.53 -10.76
CA GLU A 14 15.97 36.30 -10.72
C GLU A 14 16.57 35.91 -12.10
N GLY A 15 16.42 36.75 -13.12
CA GLY A 15 17.10 36.59 -14.40
C GLY A 15 16.66 35.37 -15.22
N PHE A 16 15.41 34.92 -15.06
CA PHE A 16 14.87 33.79 -15.84
C PHE A 16 14.80 34.12 -17.34
N PRO A 17 14.98 33.13 -18.22
CA PRO A 17 14.76 33.30 -19.66
C PRO A 17 13.38 33.89 -19.95
N GLN A 18 13.30 34.78 -20.94
CA GLN A 18 12.05 35.48 -21.26
C GLN A 18 10.90 34.51 -21.56
N ARG A 19 11.18 33.42 -22.28
CA ARG A 19 10.23 32.33 -22.56
C ARG A 19 9.66 31.68 -21.29
N TRP A 20 10.47 31.54 -20.24
CA TRP A 20 10.00 30.99 -18.96
C TRP A 20 9.09 31.97 -18.24
N VAL A 21 9.42 33.27 -18.26
CA VAL A 21 8.57 34.32 -17.68
C VAL A 21 7.23 34.41 -18.40
N GLU A 22 7.23 34.23 -19.73
CA GLU A 22 6.02 34.20 -20.58
C GLU A 22 5.16 32.96 -20.32
N SER A 23 5.77 31.82 -19.97
CA SER A 23 5.07 30.56 -19.66
C SER A 23 4.69 30.43 -18.18
N ALA A 24 5.07 31.38 -17.32
CA ALA A 24 4.78 31.35 -15.89
C ALA A 24 3.28 31.53 -15.63
N ILE A 25 2.78 30.96 -14.51
CA ILE A 25 1.36 31.05 -14.13
C ILE A 25 0.93 32.54 -14.08
N PRO A 26 -0.07 32.96 -14.86
CA PRO A 26 -0.53 34.35 -14.90
C PRO A 26 -1.43 34.65 -13.69
N TYR A 27 -0.84 34.59 -12.49
CA TYR A 27 -1.53 34.80 -11.20
C TYR A 27 -2.41 36.06 -11.19
N GLY A 28 -1.95 37.13 -11.85
CA GLY A 28 -2.72 38.37 -11.97
C GLY A 28 -3.99 38.25 -12.81
N GLN A 29 -3.96 37.47 -13.90
CA GLN A 29 -5.11 37.23 -14.77
C GLN A 29 -6.08 36.25 -14.11
N LEU A 30 -5.59 35.13 -13.59
CA LEU A 30 -6.38 34.16 -12.82
C LEU A 30 -7.12 34.84 -11.65
N LYS A 31 -6.44 35.75 -10.93
CA LYS A 31 -7.06 36.53 -9.86
C LYS A 31 -8.12 37.52 -10.34
N LYS A 32 -8.00 38.05 -11.56
CA LYS A 32 -9.05 38.87 -12.18
C LYS A 32 -10.24 38.00 -12.57
N CYS A 33 -10.02 36.81 -13.15
CA CYS A 33 -11.10 35.87 -13.47
C CYS A 33 -11.88 35.46 -12.21
N ILE A 34 -11.19 35.13 -11.11
CA ILE A 34 -11.86 34.87 -9.82
C ILE A 34 -12.74 36.06 -9.38
N LYS A 35 -12.28 37.30 -9.54
CA LYS A 35 -13.11 38.47 -9.21
C LYS A 35 -14.33 38.60 -10.12
N LYS A 36 -14.21 38.23 -11.40
CA LYS A 36 -15.34 38.20 -12.34
C LYS A 36 -16.34 37.11 -11.96
N VAL A 37 -15.87 35.91 -11.58
CA VAL A 37 -16.74 34.84 -11.04
C VAL A 37 -17.49 35.31 -9.79
N THR A 38 -16.81 35.98 -8.86
CA THR A 38 -17.49 36.56 -7.68
C THR A 38 -18.55 37.60 -8.07
N LYS A 39 -18.26 38.43 -9.08
CA LYS A 39 -19.22 39.42 -9.58
C LYS A 39 -20.42 38.75 -10.26
N GLU A 40 -20.17 37.73 -11.07
CA GLU A 40 -21.18 36.91 -11.75
C GLU A 40 -22.11 36.25 -10.72
N LEU A 41 -21.56 35.58 -9.71
CA LEU A 41 -22.35 34.99 -8.62
C LEU A 41 -23.22 36.04 -7.89
N ASN A 42 -22.66 37.20 -7.58
CA ASN A 42 -23.42 38.30 -6.95
C ASN A 42 -24.53 38.84 -7.87
N GLU A 43 -24.28 38.97 -9.17
CA GLU A 43 -25.28 39.41 -10.17
C GLU A 43 -26.42 38.40 -10.34
N LEU A 44 -26.13 37.10 -10.14
CA LEU A 44 -27.14 36.04 -10.10
C LEU A 44 -27.89 35.98 -8.76
N GLY A 45 -27.57 36.86 -7.81
CA GLY A 45 -28.13 36.86 -6.46
C GLY A 45 -27.75 35.62 -5.65
N LEU A 46 -26.66 34.95 -6.04
CA LEU A 46 -25.97 33.89 -5.30
C LEU A 46 -24.75 34.50 -4.61
N ASP A 47 -25.00 35.56 -3.85
CA ASP A 47 -23.94 36.18 -3.08
C ASP A 47 -23.44 35.24 -1.97
N ARG A 48 -22.37 35.68 -1.31
CA ARG A 48 -21.70 34.88 -0.29
C ARG A 48 -22.64 34.46 0.84
N ASP A 49 -23.57 35.31 1.23
CA ASP A 49 -24.43 35.07 2.38
C ASP A 49 -25.59 34.12 1.98
N VAL A 50 -26.12 34.25 0.76
CA VAL A 50 -27.09 33.32 0.16
C VAL A 50 -26.49 31.92 -0.04
N LEU A 51 -25.29 31.81 -0.62
CA LEU A 51 -24.60 30.53 -0.80
C LEU A 51 -24.30 29.85 0.53
N ALA A 52 -23.99 30.63 1.57
CA ALA A 52 -23.74 30.08 2.89
C ALA A 52 -24.99 29.60 3.60
N GLN A 53 -26.11 30.33 3.46
CA GLN A 53 -27.41 29.92 3.98
C GLN A 53 -27.90 28.64 3.31
N LEU A 54 -27.72 28.52 1.99
CA LEU A 54 -27.94 27.30 1.20
C LEU A 54 -27.04 26.13 1.63
N ALA A 55 -25.89 26.40 2.26
CA ALA A 55 -24.97 25.39 2.76
C ALA A 55 -25.21 25.05 4.24
N SER A 56 -25.72 25.97 5.06
CA SER A 56 -26.00 25.76 6.49
C SER A 56 -27.30 25.03 6.74
N SER A 57 -28.27 25.09 5.81
CA SER A 57 -29.47 24.25 5.84
C SER A 57 -29.17 22.73 5.77
N GLN A 58 -27.93 22.33 5.47
CA GLN A 58 -27.46 20.95 5.62
C GLN A 58 -27.05 20.55 7.04
N LYS A 59 -26.84 21.51 7.96
CA LYS A 59 -26.36 21.21 9.32
C LYS A 59 -27.48 20.95 10.32
N ASP A 60 -28.66 21.56 10.14
CA ASP A 60 -29.78 21.39 11.07
C ASP A 60 -30.57 20.06 10.85
N SER A 61 -30.17 19.24 9.86
CA SER A 61 -30.70 17.90 9.64
C SER A 61 -29.78 16.79 10.18
N SER A 62 -28.90 17.09 11.14
CA SER A 62 -28.02 16.09 11.78
C SER A 62 -28.70 15.28 12.87
N ASP A 63 -30.01 15.46 13.11
CA ASP A 63 -30.81 14.51 13.87
C ASP A 63 -31.37 13.44 12.92
N SER A 64 -31.07 12.19 13.28
CA SER A 64 -31.30 10.93 12.58
C SER A 64 -32.65 10.77 11.84
N SER A 65 -32.58 10.02 10.71
CA SER A 65 -33.65 9.21 10.08
C SER A 65 -34.39 9.72 8.82
N SER A 66 -33.68 10.09 7.74
CA SER A 66 -34.24 10.00 6.36
C SER A 66 -33.20 10.15 5.24
N ALA A 67 -32.54 9.06 4.83
CA ALA A 67 -31.69 9.04 3.63
C ALA A 67 -32.45 8.57 2.37
N LEU A 68 -33.74 8.92 2.26
CA LEU A 68 -34.55 8.80 1.05
C LEU A 68 -35.38 10.09 0.88
N SER A 69 -34.69 11.22 0.80
CA SER A 69 -35.23 12.49 0.30
C SER A 69 -34.05 13.39 -0.01
N GLY A 70 -33.88 13.77 -1.26
CA GLY A 70 -32.86 14.74 -1.62
C GLY A 70 -33.30 16.10 -1.14
N ASP A 71 -32.73 16.62 -0.05
CA ASP A 71 -33.09 17.94 0.45
C ASP A 71 -31.87 18.87 0.55
N VAL A 72 -31.97 19.91 -0.28
CA VAL A 72 -31.39 21.27 -0.26
C VAL A 72 -29.88 21.43 -0.06
N GLY A 73 -29.25 21.98 -1.10
CA GLY A 73 -27.87 22.43 -1.09
C GLY A 73 -27.41 22.85 -2.49
N PHE A 74 -26.16 23.30 -2.63
CA PHE A 74 -25.53 23.46 -3.95
C PHE A 74 -24.32 22.53 -4.06
N ARG A 75 -24.09 22.00 -5.26
CA ARG A 75 -23.01 21.07 -5.59
C ARG A 75 -22.27 21.55 -6.82
N TYR A 76 -20.94 21.59 -6.78
CA TYR A 76 -20.13 21.97 -7.92
C TYR A 76 -19.52 20.71 -8.56
N ASN A 77 -19.85 20.44 -9.83
CA ASN A 77 -19.45 19.25 -10.57
C ASN A 77 -18.53 19.61 -11.74
N LEU A 78 -17.63 18.69 -12.08
CA LEU A 78 -16.91 18.67 -13.35
C LEU A 78 -17.36 17.39 -14.05
N ASP A 79 -18.08 17.48 -15.16
CA ASP A 79 -18.39 16.28 -15.95
C ASP A 79 -17.11 15.82 -16.65
N GLU A 80 -16.70 14.57 -16.41
CA GLU A 80 -15.59 13.89 -17.09
C GLU A 80 -16.04 13.13 -18.35
N ASP A 81 -17.27 13.34 -18.81
CA ASP A 81 -17.85 12.48 -19.84
C ASP A 81 -17.42 12.84 -21.27
N THR A 82 -17.07 11.80 -22.02
CA THR A 82 -16.72 11.71 -23.47
C THR A 82 -15.25 11.91 -23.87
N THR A 83 -14.50 10.79 -23.95
CA THR A 83 -13.50 10.42 -24.98
C THR A 83 -12.35 11.37 -25.36
N ASP A 84 -12.26 12.58 -24.83
CA ASP A 84 -11.19 13.53 -25.11
C ASP A 84 -10.82 14.29 -23.82
N SER A 85 -9.74 13.86 -23.15
CA SER A 85 -9.28 14.30 -21.82
C SER A 85 -8.78 15.77 -21.77
N ARG A 86 -9.19 16.61 -22.73
CA ARG A 86 -8.66 17.94 -22.97
C ARG A 86 -9.58 19.08 -22.55
N HIS A 87 -10.85 18.85 -22.22
CA HIS A 87 -11.77 19.93 -21.85
C HIS A 87 -12.61 19.62 -20.61
N LEU A 88 -12.36 20.36 -19.52
CA LEU A 88 -13.15 20.31 -18.28
C LEU A 88 -14.26 21.36 -18.33
N ARG A 89 -15.52 20.95 -18.08
CA ARG A 89 -16.67 21.87 -18.00
C ARG A 89 -17.16 21.98 -16.56
N PRO A 90 -16.81 23.05 -15.83
CA PRO A 90 -17.34 23.29 -14.50
C PRO A 90 -18.84 23.61 -14.52
N ARG A 91 -19.58 23.05 -13.56
CA ARG A 91 -21.03 23.23 -13.39
C ARG A 91 -21.37 23.47 -11.93
N LEU A 92 -22.00 24.61 -11.63
CA LEU A 92 -22.62 24.85 -10.32
C LEU A 92 -24.06 24.34 -10.35
N THR A 93 -24.38 23.34 -9.54
CA THR A 93 -25.72 22.77 -9.40
C THR A 93 -26.36 23.29 -8.12
N VAL A 94 -27.59 23.78 -8.17
CA VAL A 94 -28.37 24.24 -7.02
C VAL A 94 -29.65 23.40 -6.95
N PHE A 95 -29.97 22.85 -5.78
CA PHE A 95 -31.21 22.11 -5.54
C PHE A 95 -32.24 23.04 -4.90
N VAL A 96 -33.40 23.22 -5.55
CA VAL A 96 -34.41 24.23 -5.17
C VAL A 96 -35.77 23.56 -5.02
N HIS A 97 -36.53 23.92 -3.99
CA HIS A 97 -37.93 23.49 -3.87
C HIS A 97 -38.80 24.32 -4.81
N LEU A 98 -39.56 23.66 -5.69
CA LEU A 98 -40.53 24.32 -6.58
C LEU A 98 -41.95 23.88 -6.20
N SER A 99 -42.82 24.85 -5.91
CA SER A 99 -44.27 24.66 -5.76
C SER A 99 -44.96 25.49 -6.83
N GLU A 100 -45.75 24.84 -7.69
CA GLU A 100 -46.48 25.50 -8.80
C GLU A 100 -45.57 26.35 -9.72
N GLY A 101 -44.31 25.92 -9.89
CA GLY A 101 -43.33 26.63 -10.73
C GLY A 101 -42.64 27.81 -10.05
N VAL A 102 -42.89 28.04 -8.75
CA VAL A 102 -42.28 29.11 -7.95
C VAL A 102 -41.30 28.50 -6.95
N ALA A 103 -40.08 29.05 -6.87
CA ALA A 103 -39.07 28.60 -5.92
C ALA A 103 -39.46 29.05 -4.50
N VAL A 104 -39.65 28.08 -3.60
CA VAL A 104 -40.31 28.26 -2.29
C VAL A 104 -39.30 28.59 -1.18
N ASP A 105 -38.00 28.49 -1.48
CA ASP A 105 -36.92 28.76 -0.54
C ASP A 105 -36.93 30.24 -0.07
N ALA A 106 -37.24 30.44 1.22
CA ALA A 106 -37.52 31.75 1.82
C ALA A 106 -36.31 32.70 1.89
N TYR A 107 -35.11 32.15 1.76
CA TYR A 107 -33.82 32.86 1.86
C TYR A 107 -33.27 33.30 0.48
N LEU A 108 -33.93 32.91 -0.62
CA LEU A 108 -33.56 33.39 -1.96
C LEU A 108 -34.13 34.79 -2.21
N THR A 109 -33.31 35.71 -2.74
CA THR A 109 -33.80 37.03 -3.15
C THR A 109 -34.85 36.89 -4.27
N PRO A 110 -35.79 37.84 -4.44
CA PRO A 110 -36.77 37.81 -5.53
C PRO A 110 -36.13 37.71 -6.93
N ALA A 111 -34.92 38.25 -7.10
CA ALA A 111 -34.15 38.16 -8.33
C ALA A 111 -33.58 36.74 -8.54
N THR A 112 -32.98 36.16 -7.50
CA THR A 112 -32.43 34.79 -7.51
C THR A 112 -33.53 33.76 -7.78
N ARG A 113 -34.70 33.95 -7.15
CA ARG A 113 -35.88 33.12 -7.31
C ARG A 113 -36.34 33.06 -8.77
N ARG A 114 -36.56 34.22 -9.39
CA ARG A 114 -36.92 34.35 -10.81
C ARG A 114 -35.86 33.77 -11.74
N PHE A 115 -34.59 33.90 -11.40
CA PHE A 115 -33.48 33.37 -12.20
C PHE A 115 -33.47 31.84 -12.19
N LEU A 116 -33.55 31.22 -11.00
CA LEU A 116 -33.58 29.76 -10.85
C LEU A 116 -34.84 29.15 -11.47
N GLU A 117 -36.01 29.79 -11.33
CA GLU A 117 -37.26 29.41 -12.01
C GLU A 117 -37.12 29.43 -13.54
N LYS A 118 -36.46 30.47 -14.08
CA LYS A 118 -36.21 30.62 -15.52
C LYS A 118 -35.25 29.55 -16.07
N ILE A 119 -34.32 29.05 -15.25
CA ILE A 119 -33.44 27.95 -15.63
C ILE A 119 -34.16 26.61 -15.49
N ALA A 120 -34.89 26.40 -14.39
CA ALA A 120 -35.65 25.18 -14.14
C ALA A 120 -36.73 24.94 -15.22
N SER A 121 -37.40 26.00 -15.68
CA SER A 121 -38.37 25.95 -16.80
C SER A 121 -37.76 25.65 -18.17
N LYS A 122 -36.42 25.71 -18.29
CA LYS A 122 -35.68 25.35 -19.51
C LYS A 122 -35.00 23.98 -19.43
N ALA A 123 -35.01 23.33 -18.27
CA ALA A 123 -34.44 21.99 -18.11
C ALA A 123 -35.40 20.94 -18.72
N PRO A 124 -34.92 20.02 -19.58
CA PRO A 124 -35.75 18.92 -20.05
C PRO A 124 -36.20 18.05 -18.87
N ALA A 125 -37.47 17.67 -18.85
CA ALA A 125 -38.01 16.75 -17.85
C ALA A 125 -37.50 15.33 -18.13
N ASP A 126 -36.39 14.93 -17.50
CA ASP A 126 -35.90 13.55 -17.55
C ASP A 126 -36.90 12.62 -16.83
N ARG A 127 -37.72 11.93 -17.62
CA ARG A 127 -38.43 10.71 -17.23
C ARG A 127 -37.60 9.51 -17.67
N HIS A 128 -37.29 8.62 -16.73
CA HIS A 128 -36.69 7.31 -17.02
C HIS A 128 -37.50 6.54 -18.08
N GLY A 129 -36.85 6.19 -19.19
CA GLY A 129 -37.35 5.26 -20.21
C GLY A 129 -36.40 5.20 -21.42
N SER A 130 -35.85 4.02 -21.65
CA SER A 130 -34.86 3.57 -22.65
C SER A 130 -34.81 4.25 -24.04
N PRO A 131 -33.64 4.31 -24.71
CA PRO A 131 -33.54 4.77 -26.08
C PRO A 131 -33.82 3.62 -27.04
N ASP A 132 -34.77 3.79 -27.96
CA ASP A 132 -34.76 2.97 -29.18
C ASP A 132 -35.25 3.73 -30.42
N SER A 133 -34.52 3.48 -31.51
CA SER A 133 -34.77 3.78 -32.92
C SER A 133 -34.81 5.25 -33.39
N GLY A 134 -33.87 5.58 -34.28
CA GLY A 134 -33.79 6.85 -34.98
C GLY A 134 -34.56 6.89 -36.30
N HIS A 135 -34.73 8.09 -36.84
CA HIS A 135 -34.39 8.42 -38.23
C HIS A 135 -34.44 9.94 -38.43
N ALA A 136 -33.60 10.39 -39.34
CA ALA A 136 -33.27 11.78 -39.59
C ALA A 136 -34.17 12.43 -40.66
N ILE A 137 -33.99 13.76 -40.78
CA ILE A 137 -34.06 14.61 -41.98
C ILE A 137 -35.27 15.58 -42.10
N THR A 138 -34.90 16.84 -42.41
CA THR A 138 -35.60 17.95 -43.09
C THR A 138 -36.61 18.84 -42.35
N GLY A 139 -36.22 20.11 -42.16
CA GLY A 139 -36.76 21.22 -42.97
C GLY A 139 -38.06 21.93 -42.51
N SER A 140 -37.90 23.23 -42.24
CA SER A 140 -38.80 24.32 -42.70
C SER A 140 -40.18 24.55 -42.05
N GLN A 141 -40.27 25.73 -41.40
CA GLN A 141 -41.33 26.76 -41.50
C GLN A 141 -42.77 26.50 -40.96
N THR A 142 -43.15 27.43 -40.07
CA THR A 142 -44.41 28.22 -40.00
C THR A 142 -45.77 27.63 -39.60
N THR A 143 -46.43 28.44 -38.74
CA THR A 143 -47.86 28.82 -38.67
C THR A 143 -48.91 27.89 -38.04
N ALA A 144 -49.34 28.31 -36.84
CA ALA A 144 -50.68 28.80 -36.49
C ALA A 144 -51.95 27.92 -36.61
N ALA A 145 -52.64 27.88 -35.46
CA ALA A 145 -54.08 28.11 -35.23
C ALA A 145 -55.10 26.95 -35.30
N ASN A 146 -55.91 26.92 -34.21
CA ASN A 146 -57.35 26.61 -34.11
C ASN A 146 -57.80 25.15 -34.38
N SER A 147 -58.82 24.57 -33.75
CA SER A 147 -59.78 24.96 -32.71
C SER A 147 -60.72 23.77 -32.45
N CYS A 148 -61.17 23.63 -31.21
CA CYS A 148 -62.55 23.29 -30.77
C CYS A 148 -63.24 21.91 -31.02
N VAL A 149 -63.41 21.16 -29.90
CA VAL A 149 -64.67 20.73 -29.19
C VAL A 149 -65.68 19.80 -29.96
N PRO A 150 -66.63 19.06 -29.32
CA PRO A 150 -66.67 18.09 -28.20
C PRO A 150 -67.37 16.73 -28.56
N ALA A 151 -67.47 15.77 -27.62
CA ALA A 151 -68.76 15.20 -27.15
C ALA A 151 -68.60 14.01 -26.15
N GLU A 152 -69.37 14.12 -25.06
CA GLU A 152 -69.78 13.23 -23.95
C GLU A 152 -70.31 11.81 -24.30
N PRO A 153 -70.84 10.96 -23.36
CA PRO A 153 -70.75 10.85 -21.88
C PRO A 153 -70.56 9.40 -21.28
N LEU A 154 -70.15 9.37 -20.00
CA LEU A 154 -70.52 8.52 -18.81
C LEU A 154 -71.33 7.20 -18.96
N PRO A 155 -71.09 6.17 -18.09
CA PRO A 155 -71.58 6.21 -16.70
C PRO A 155 -70.70 5.58 -15.59
N SER A 156 -70.88 6.13 -14.39
CA SER A 156 -70.50 5.69 -13.03
C SER A 156 -71.39 4.54 -12.51
N PRO A 157 -71.42 4.11 -11.21
CA PRO A 157 -70.61 4.44 -10.01
C PRO A 157 -70.20 3.20 -9.15
N GLY A 158 -69.38 3.40 -8.11
CA GLY A 158 -69.32 2.49 -6.96
C GLY A 158 -68.26 2.86 -5.91
N PRO A 159 -68.54 2.81 -4.58
CA PRO A 159 -67.96 3.75 -3.62
C PRO A 159 -67.00 3.13 -2.58
N GLY A 160 -66.20 3.97 -1.91
CA GLY A 160 -65.80 3.75 -0.52
C GLY A 160 -64.31 3.87 -0.19
N SER A 161 -63.93 5.00 0.42
CA SER A 161 -63.19 5.10 1.69
C SER A 161 -62.24 6.30 1.69
N ALA A 162 -62.29 7.06 2.78
CA ALA A 162 -61.65 8.36 2.94
C ALA A 162 -60.28 8.28 3.63
N ALA A 163 -59.49 9.32 3.34
CA ALA A 163 -58.36 9.90 4.10
C ALA A 163 -57.01 9.16 4.11
N GLU A 164 -56.00 9.71 3.43
CA GLU A 164 -54.99 10.60 4.06
C GLU A 164 -54.11 11.30 3.01
N LEU A 165 -53.90 12.60 3.18
CA LEU A 165 -53.04 13.44 2.35
C LEU A 165 -51.56 13.23 2.69
N THR A 166 -50.74 12.88 1.72
CA THR A 166 -49.32 13.25 1.68
C THR A 166 -48.96 13.67 0.25
N ARG A 167 -48.70 14.97 0.04
CA ARG A 167 -48.15 15.50 -1.21
C ARG A 167 -46.61 15.40 -1.15
N PRO A 168 -45.91 14.92 -2.19
CA PRO A 168 -44.45 14.94 -2.21
C PRO A 168 -43.95 16.35 -2.55
N SER A 169 -43.08 16.90 -1.71
CA SER A 169 -42.28 18.10 -2.00
C SER A 169 -41.25 17.77 -3.09
N SER A 170 -41.41 18.29 -4.31
CA SER A 170 -40.47 18.02 -5.42
C SER A 170 -39.29 18.99 -5.37
N VAL A 171 -38.14 18.52 -4.87
CA VAL A 171 -36.85 19.19 -5.07
C VAL A 171 -36.39 19.01 -6.51
N GLN A 172 -36.03 20.09 -7.20
CA GLN A 172 -35.54 20.04 -8.58
C GLN A 172 -34.06 20.48 -8.66
N ARG A 173 -33.28 19.76 -9.48
CA ARG A 173 -31.89 20.06 -9.81
C ARG A 173 -31.83 21.19 -10.83
N VAL A 174 -31.19 22.32 -10.50
CA VAL A 174 -30.99 23.47 -11.38
C VAL A 174 -29.51 23.67 -11.64
N GLU A 175 -29.08 23.63 -12.90
CA GLU A 175 -27.69 23.89 -13.28
C GLU A 175 -27.48 25.37 -13.59
N VAL A 176 -26.62 26.02 -12.82
CA VAL A 176 -26.21 27.41 -13.01
C VAL A 176 -24.90 27.44 -13.81
N PRO A 177 -24.93 27.85 -15.09
CA PRO A 177 -23.72 28.01 -15.87
C PRO A 177 -22.95 29.25 -15.41
N LEU A 178 -21.68 29.08 -15.06
CA LEU A 178 -20.76 30.18 -14.73
C LEU A 178 -19.75 30.35 -15.87
N VAL A 179 -19.82 31.48 -16.57
CA VAL A 179 -19.02 31.77 -17.76
C VAL A 179 -17.56 32.04 -17.39
N PHE A 180 -17.33 32.85 -16.36
CA PHE A 180 -15.97 33.25 -15.96
C PHE A 180 -15.22 32.14 -15.20
N ASP A 181 -15.94 31.13 -14.77
CA ASP A 181 -15.44 29.97 -14.06
C ASP A 181 -14.87 28.95 -15.06
N GLY A 182 -15.57 28.71 -16.18
CA GLY A 182 -15.00 28.03 -17.34
C GLY A 182 -13.76 28.75 -17.89
N GLU A 183 -13.77 30.08 -17.96
CA GLU A 183 -12.60 30.89 -18.35
C GLU A 183 -11.41 30.66 -17.39
N PHE A 184 -11.66 30.61 -16.07
CA PHE A 184 -10.62 30.37 -15.07
C PHE A 184 -9.95 29.00 -15.23
N PHE A 185 -10.72 27.92 -15.36
CA PHE A 185 -10.17 26.58 -15.50
C PHE A 185 -9.50 26.35 -16.87
N ASN A 186 -10.02 26.95 -17.94
CA ASN A 186 -9.38 26.91 -19.25
C ASN A 186 -8.00 27.61 -19.24
N ILE A 187 -7.90 28.78 -18.61
CA ILE A 187 -6.62 29.47 -18.45
C ILE A 187 -5.66 28.60 -17.63
N LEU A 188 -6.09 28.12 -16.46
CA LEU A 188 -5.25 27.28 -15.60
C LEU A 188 -4.77 26.00 -16.31
N GLN A 189 -5.65 25.33 -17.05
CA GLN A 189 -5.32 24.12 -17.79
C GLN A 189 -4.32 24.38 -18.91
N THR A 190 -4.53 25.46 -19.68
CA THR A 190 -3.64 25.88 -20.76
C THR A 190 -2.25 26.19 -20.20
N ASP A 191 -2.18 26.95 -19.11
CA ASP A 191 -0.92 27.36 -18.51
C ASP A 191 -0.17 26.19 -17.86
N VAL A 192 -0.88 25.28 -17.20
CA VAL A 192 -0.28 24.03 -16.67
C VAL A 192 0.28 23.17 -17.80
N SER A 193 -0.43 23.08 -18.94
CA SER A 193 0.02 22.29 -20.09
C SER A 193 1.22 22.94 -20.81
N ASN A 194 1.24 24.27 -20.90
CA ASN A 194 2.37 25.03 -21.45
C ASN A 194 3.61 24.87 -20.58
N LEU A 195 3.41 24.92 -19.25
CA LEU A 195 4.44 24.61 -18.28
C LEU A 195 4.96 23.18 -18.52
N ASP A 196 4.10 22.15 -18.52
CA ASP A 196 4.48 20.74 -18.76
C ASP A 196 5.39 20.60 -20.00
N THR A 197 4.99 21.24 -21.10
CA THR A 197 5.74 21.25 -22.36
C THR A 197 7.12 21.90 -22.18
N LEU A 198 7.20 23.05 -21.52
CA LEU A 198 8.47 23.73 -21.23
C LEU A 198 9.39 22.85 -20.38
N GLN A 199 8.84 22.15 -19.38
CA GLN A 199 9.62 21.24 -18.55
C GLN A 199 10.18 20.07 -19.35
N GLU A 200 9.39 19.43 -20.22
CA GLU A 200 9.87 18.34 -21.06
C GLU A 200 11.02 18.77 -21.98
N GLU A 201 10.91 19.96 -22.56
CA GLU A 201 11.95 20.53 -23.42
C GLU A 201 13.24 20.83 -22.65
N GLU A 202 13.16 21.51 -21.50
CA GLU A 202 14.33 21.82 -20.67
C GLU A 202 14.96 20.55 -20.10
N GLN A 203 14.16 19.55 -19.73
CA GLN A 203 14.66 18.25 -19.30
C GLN A 203 15.45 17.55 -20.42
N LYS A 204 14.91 17.51 -21.65
CA LYS A 204 15.61 16.92 -22.81
C LYS A 204 16.93 17.63 -23.07
N LYS A 205 16.91 18.97 -23.06
CA LYS A 205 18.10 19.80 -23.27
C LYS A 205 19.18 19.53 -22.22
N LEU A 206 18.81 19.52 -20.94
CA LEU A 206 19.75 19.25 -19.85
C LEU A 206 20.30 17.82 -19.90
N GLN A 207 19.45 16.82 -20.20
CA GLN A 207 19.90 15.44 -20.38
C GLN A 207 20.94 15.31 -21.50
N GLU A 208 20.74 16.03 -22.61
CA GLU A 208 21.71 16.07 -23.71
C GLU A 208 23.01 16.75 -23.29
N GLU A 209 22.96 17.89 -22.58
CA GLU A 209 24.13 18.57 -22.03
C GLU A 209 24.93 17.68 -21.07
N VAL A 210 24.26 16.96 -20.15
CA VAL A 210 24.89 15.97 -19.26
C VAL A 210 25.60 14.88 -20.06
N ARG A 211 24.94 14.33 -21.09
CA ARG A 211 25.50 13.28 -21.91
C ARG A 211 26.73 13.77 -22.69
N ASN A 212 26.68 15.00 -23.19
CA ASN A 212 27.77 15.62 -23.93
C ASN A 212 28.96 15.93 -23.03
N LEU A 213 28.72 16.50 -21.84
CA LEU A 213 29.76 16.73 -20.83
C LEU A 213 30.40 15.40 -20.40
N GLY A 214 29.61 14.35 -20.18
CA GLY A 214 30.14 13.01 -19.85
C GLY A 214 31.05 12.45 -20.94
N ARG A 215 30.66 12.57 -22.22
CA ARG A 215 31.51 12.17 -23.37
C ARG A 215 32.80 13.00 -23.43
N GLU A 216 32.70 14.31 -23.19
CA GLU A 216 33.84 15.22 -23.19
C GLU A 216 34.83 14.89 -22.07
N VAL A 217 34.38 14.74 -20.83
CA VAL A 217 35.21 14.35 -19.69
C VAL A 217 35.86 12.99 -19.95
N THR A 218 35.13 12.01 -20.46
CA THR A 218 35.68 10.69 -20.84
C THR A 218 36.78 10.81 -21.89
N LYS A 219 36.57 11.64 -22.92
CA LYS A 219 37.56 11.88 -23.98
C LYS A 219 38.79 12.64 -23.49
N ILE A 220 38.65 13.54 -22.52
CA ILE A 220 39.73 14.33 -21.93
C ILE A 220 40.58 13.46 -20.99
N THR A 221 39.94 12.57 -20.22
CA THR A 221 40.55 11.72 -19.19
C THR A 221 40.98 10.34 -19.71
N ALA A 222 40.86 10.09 -21.02
CA ALA A 222 41.23 8.83 -21.64
C ALA A 222 42.71 8.46 -21.40
N PRO A 223 43.02 7.27 -20.84
CA PRO A 223 44.39 6.87 -20.47
C PRO A 223 45.41 6.91 -21.61
N SER A 224 44.96 6.81 -22.86
CA SER A 224 45.77 6.84 -24.08
C SER A 224 46.38 8.22 -24.39
N LYS A 225 45.97 9.29 -23.69
CA LYS A 225 46.45 10.68 -23.93
C LYS A 225 47.61 11.14 -23.04
N GLY A 226 48.24 10.23 -22.30
CA GLY A 226 49.49 10.48 -21.56
C GLY A 226 49.33 10.93 -20.10
N ARG A 227 50.45 11.26 -19.44
CA ARG A 227 50.56 11.44 -17.97
C ARG A 227 49.71 12.58 -17.39
N LYS A 228 49.47 13.65 -18.16
CA LYS A 228 48.60 14.78 -17.74
C LYS A 228 47.13 14.36 -17.66
N SER A 229 46.64 13.54 -18.59
CA SER A 229 45.26 13.05 -18.62
C SER A 229 44.93 12.14 -17.42
N ARG A 230 45.88 11.30 -16.97
CA ARG A 230 45.73 10.46 -15.77
C ARG A 230 45.58 11.28 -14.47
N ARG A 231 46.33 12.38 -14.32
CA ARG A 231 46.20 13.26 -13.15
C ARG A 231 44.87 14.00 -13.12
N ASP A 232 44.41 14.46 -14.28
CA ASP A 232 43.08 15.10 -14.39
C ASP A 232 41.96 14.10 -14.11
N LEU A 233 42.11 12.82 -14.48
CA LEU A 233 41.15 11.76 -14.14
C LEU A 233 41.00 11.57 -12.62
N GLU A 234 42.11 11.51 -11.89
CA GLU A 234 42.09 11.42 -10.42
C GLU A 234 41.39 12.62 -9.79
N LYS A 235 41.65 13.82 -10.31
CA LYS A 235 40.99 15.05 -9.84
C LYS A 235 39.49 15.07 -10.18
N TRP A 236 39.09 14.61 -11.36
CA TRP A 236 37.67 14.45 -11.70
C TRP A 236 36.94 13.44 -10.81
N ARG A 237 37.61 12.35 -10.41
CA ARG A 237 37.04 11.40 -9.42
C ARG A 237 36.79 12.09 -8.08
N GLU A 238 37.76 12.85 -7.59
CA GLU A 238 37.63 13.63 -6.35
C GLU A 238 36.48 14.66 -6.44
N ILE A 239 36.34 15.35 -7.58
CA ILE A 239 35.23 16.28 -7.85
C ILE A 239 33.88 15.56 -7.78
N PHE A 240 33.73 14.43 -8.48
CA PHE A 240 32.46 13.71 -8.51
C PHE A 240 32.12 13.08 -7.16
N GLU A 241 33.11 12.54 -6.45
CA GLU A 241 32.92 12.03 -5.09
C GLU A 241 32.45 13.13 -4.13
N LEU A 242 33.10 14.30 -4.16
CA LEU A 242 32.68 15.47 -3.39
C LEU A 242 31.28 15.94 -3.77
N TYR A 243 30.95 15.96 -5.06
CA TYR A 243 29.65 16.39 -5.53
C TYR A 243 28.53 15.44 -5.09
N VAL A 244 28.76 14.13 -5.17
CA VAL A 244 27.82 13.11 -4.66
C VAL A 244 27.67 13.23 -3.15
N ASN A 245 28.75 13.51 -2.41
CA ASN A 245 28.72 13.73 -0.97
C ASN A 245 28.03 15.06 -0.58
N ALA A 246 28.10 16.09 -1.42
CA ALA A 246 27.45 17.38 -1.22
C ALA A 246 25.93 17.30 -1.31
N ARG A 247 25.39 16.35 -2.09
CA ARG A 247 23.93 16.07 -2.16
C ARG A 247 23.09 17.31 -2.44
N VAL A 248 23.55 18.04 -3.45
CA VAL A 248 23.09 19.39 -3.77
C VAL A 248 21.57 19.44 -3.98
N PHE A 249 21.03 18.57 -4.84
CA PHE A 249 19.60 18.61 -5.18
C PHE A 249 18.78 17.51 -4.49
N PHE A 250 19.43 16.49 -3.93
CA PHE A 250 18.76 15.34 -3.33
C PHE A 250 19.65 14.69 -2.27
N SER A 251 19.08 14.31 -1.13
CA SER A 251 19.78 13.55 -0.09
C SER A 251 19.35 12.09 -0.04
N THR A 252 20.33 11.22 0.19
CA THR A 252 20.14 9.78 0.49
C THR A 252 20.39 9.44 1.95
N ARG A 253 20.70 10.42 2.81
CA ARG A 253 20.89 10.21 4.25
C ARG A 253 19.55 9.87 4.90
N GLU A 254 19.56 9.02 5.91
CA GLU A 254 18.32 8.57 6.52
C GLU A 254 17.59 9.71 7.25
N SER A 255 18.34 10.62 7.84
CA SER A 255 17.82 11.77 8.60
C SER A 255 17.21 12.88 7.75
N ASP A 256 17.61 13.02 6.48
CA ASP A 256 17.21 14.14 5.63
C ASP A 256 16.92 13.75 4.16
N HIS A 257 16.52 12.49 3.96
CA HIS A 257 16.22 11.88 2.67
C HIS A 257 15.20 12.69 1.84
N GLY A 258 15.49 12.86 0.55
CA GLY A 258 14.55 13.43 -0.41
C GLY A 258 15.08 14.65 -1.16
N PRO A 259 14.22 15.27 -2.01
CA PRO A 259 14.59 16.43 -2.80
C PRO A 259 14.83 17.66 -1.90
N ARG A 260 15.79 18.49 -2.30
CA ARG A 260 16.12 19.73 -1.60
C ARG A 260 15.28 20.89 -2.13
N THR A 261 14.96 21.82 -1.24
CA THR A 261 14.46 23.15 -1.65
C THR A 261 15.57 23.93 -2.35
N SER A 262 15.20 24.94 -3.14
CA SER A 262 16.16 25.82 -3.81
C SER A 262 17.14 26.50 -2.86
N ALA A 263 16.70 26.86 -1.65
CA ALA A 263 17.56 27.45 -0.63
C ALA A 263 18.62 26.45 -0.13
N GLN A 264 18.20 25.23 0.19
CA GLN A 264 19.11 24.16 0.62
C GLN A 264 20.07 23.76 -0.50
N ALA A 265 19.59 23.64 -1.73
CA ALA A 265 20.43 23.31 -2.87
C ALA A 265 21.48 24.39 -3.16
N LEU A 266 21.14 25.67 -2.99
CA LEU A 266 22.10 26.75 -3.08
C LEU A 266 23.20 26.65 -2.00
N GLU A 267 22.82 26.37 -0.76
CA GLU A 267 23.76 26.20 0.35
C GLU A 267 24.72 25.03 0.10
N GLN A 268 24.20 23.87 -0.32
CA GLN A 268 25.01 22.69 -0.62
C GLN A 268 25.89 22.87 -1.85
N LEU A 269 25.39 23.57 -2.88
CA LEU A 269 26.19 23.90 -4.06
C LEU A 269 27.33 24.86 -3.71
N LYS A 270 27.09 25.80 -2.79
CA LYS A 270 28.13 26.69 -2.26
C LYS A 270 29.16 25.90 -1.45
N TRP A 271 28.71 25.03 -0.55
CA TRP A 271 29.60 24.15 0.21
C TRP A 271 30.50 23.32 -0.71
N PHE A 272 29.93 22.74 -1.77
CA PHE A 272 30.70 21.99 -2.78
C PHE A 272 31.79 22.87 -3.44
N GLN A 273 31.43 24.09 -3.84
CA GLN A 273 32.39 25.03 -4.44
C GLN A 273 33.50 25.41 -3.47
N ASP A 274 33.15 25.71 -2.22
CA ASP A 274 34.09 26.04 -1.15
C ASP A 274 35.06 24.86 -0.91
N GLN A 275 34.56 23.63 -0.86
CA GLN A 275 35.39 22.42 -0.71
C GLN A 275 36.34 22.19 -1.89
N VAL A 276 35.89 22.45 -3.12
CA VAL A 276 36.75 22.34 -4.30
C VAL A 276 37.89 23.37 -4.26
N LEU A 277 37.62 24.56 -3.74
CA LEU A 277 38.61 25.63 -3.56
C LEU A 277 39.60 25.30 -2.42
N GLU A 278 39.11 24.95 -1.23
CA GLU A 278 39.93 24.62 -0.07
C GLU A 278 40.90 23.47 -0.34
N ARG A 279 40.46 22.45 -1.07
CA ARG A 279 41.28 21.29 -1.46
C ARG A 279 42.18 21.55 -2.66
N ASN A 280 42.20 22.77 -3.20
CA ASN A 280 42.99 23.19 -4.37
C ASN A 280 42.84 22.27 -5.60
N ILE A 281 41.65 21.66 -5.78
CA ILE A 281 41.44 20.63 -6.81
C ILE A 281 41.59 21.23 -8.22
N LEU A 282 41.12 22.47 -8.40
CA LEU A 282 41.18 23.19 -9.67
C LEU A 282 42.61 23.48 -10.16
N GLN A 283 43.55 23.76 -9.25
CA GLN A 283 44.96 23.94 -9.59
C GLN A 283 45.61 22.61 -10.03
N GLY A 284 45.01 21.48 -9.64
CA GLY A 284 45.40 20.15 -10.06
C GLY A 284 45.05 19.81 -11.51
N LEU A 285 44.04 20.46 -12.11
CA LEU A 285 43.60 20.23 -13.49
C LEU A 285 44.57 20.87 -14.50
N ARG A 286 45.36 20.02 -15.17
CA ARG A 286 46.45 20.44 -16.06
C ARG A 286 45.97 20.77 -17.47
N LEU A 287 44.84 20.23 -17.91
CA LEU A 287 44.30 20.50 -19.25
C LEU A 287 43.33 21.69 -19.20
N GLU A 288 43.47 22.61 -20.14
CA GLU A 288 42.53 23.72 -20.32
C GLU A 288 41.10 23.23 -20.58
N ALA A 289 40.98 22.16 -21.38
CA ALA A 289 39.70 21.51 -21.65
C ALA A 289 39.04 20.95 -20.38
N SER A 290 39.82 20.45 -19.41
CA SER A 290 39.27 20.00 -18.11
C SER A 290 38.71 21.16 -17.30
N ARG A 291 39.40 22.30 -17.29
CA ARG A 291 38.94 23.52 -16.59
C ARG A 291 37.67 24.08 -17.22
N GLN A 292 37.59 24.09 -18.55
CA GLN A 292 36.37 24.48 -19.28
C GLN A 292 35.20 23.51 -19.02
N ALA A 293 35.45 22.20 -19.01
CA ALA A 293 34.43 21.20 -18.69
C ALA A 293 33.90 21.37 -17.25
N PHE A 294 34.76 21.72 -16.29
CA PHE A 294 34.34 22.05 -14.92
C PHE A 294 33.50 23.33 -14.85
N SER A 295 33.86 24.39 -15.58
CA SER A 295 33.01 25.59 -15.67
C SER A 295 31.62 25.28 -16.24
N ARG A 296 31.54 24.42 -17.26
CA ARG A 296 30.25 23.95 -17.80
C ARG A 296 29.47 23.11 -16.78
N PHE A 297 30.14 22.23 -16.04
CA PHE A 297 29.54 21.48 -14.94
C PHE A 297 28.90 22.40 -13.89
N LEU A 298 29.60 23.45 -13.45
CA LEU A 298 29.03 24.43 -12.51
C LEU A 298 27.85 25.20 -13.11
N ASN A 299 27.95 25.61 -14.38
CA ASN A 299 26.86 26.31 -15.06
C ASN A 299 25.59 25.45 -15.15
N MET A 300 25.72 24.16 -15.45
CA MET A 300 24.58 23.23 -15.47
C MET A 300 23.91 23.13 -14.10
N ASN A 301 24.69 23.08 -13.03
CA ASN A 301 24.16 23.09 -11.66
C ASN A 301 23.46 24.41 -11.31
N ALA A 302 23.96 25.55 -11.80
CA ALA A 302 23.28 26.83 -11.65
C ALA A 302 21.94 26.87 -12.42
N VAL A 303 21.90 26.32 -13.63
CA VAL A 303 20.66 26.19 -14.44
C VAL A 303 19.65 25.26 -13.75
N LEU A 304 20.11 24.15 -13.18
CA LEU A 304 19.28 23.25 -12.37
C LEU A 304 18.68 23.96 -11.15
N LEU A 305 19.49 24.75 -10.45
CA LEU A 305 19.03 25.55 -9.31
C LEU A 305 18.00 26.60 -9.75
N GLN A 306 18.19 27.25 -10.90
CA GLN A 306 17.22 28.19 -11.46
C GLN A 306 15.90 27.50 -11.83
N ASN A 307 15.95 26.32 -12.47
CA ASN A 307 14.76 25.51 -12.73
C ASN A 307 13.99 25.20 -11.44
N LEU A 308 14.70 24.73 -10.41
CA LEU A 308 14.11 24.41 -9.11
C LEU A 308 13.44 25.63 -8.46
N LYS A 309 14.08 26.81 -8.51
CA LYS A 309 13.49 28.07 -8.04
C LYS A 309 12.24 28.47 -8.83
N PHE A 310 12.30 28.34 -10.16
CA PHE A 310 11.17 28.65 -11.04
C PHE A 310 9.96 27.76 -10.73
N GLN A 311 10.20 26.47 -10.51
CA GLN A 311 9.17 25.50 -10.09
C GLN A 311 8.56 25.89 -8.73
N GLU A 312 9.38 26.20 -7.72
CA GLU A 312 8.89 26.63 -6.40
C GLU A 312 8.04 27.91 -6.48
N ILE A 313 8.44 28.88 -7.30
CA ILE A 313 7.73 30.15 -7.48
C ILE A 313 6.36 29.91 -8.12
N ASN A 314 6.29 29.12 -9.20
CA ASN A 314 5.02 28.78 -9.85
C ASN A 314 4.11 27.95 -8.93
N SER A 315 4.67 26.96 -8.22
CA SER A 315 3.91 26.18 -7.23
C SER A 315 3.32 27.07 -6.14
N LYS A 316 4.09 28.01 -5.58
CA LYS A 316 3.59 28.96 -4.57
C LYS A 316 2.47 29.84 -5.14
N ALA A 317 2.56 30.24 -6.42
CA ALA A 317 1.50 31.00 -7.08
C ALA A 317 0.22 30.20 -7.24
N VAL A 318 0.31 28.93 -7.64
CA VAL A 318 -0.83 28.00 -7.73
C VAL A 318 -1.43 27.77 -6.34
N THR A 319 -0.63 27.43 -5.33
CA THR A 319 -1.14 27.26 -3.97
C THR A 319 -1.81 28.52 -3.43
N LYS A 320 -1.24 29.72 -3.69
CA LYS A 320 -1.87 30.98 -3.27
C LYS A 320 -3.11 31.32 -4.08
N ILE A 321 -3.19 30.99 -5.38
CA ILE A 321 -4.40 31.28 -6.17
C ILE A 321 -5.54 30.40 -5.64
N LEU A 322 -5.26 29.12 -5.43
CA LEU A 322 -6.18 28.13 -4.86
C LEU A 322 -6.64 28.51 -3.45
N LYS A 323 -5.71 28.92 -2.58
CA LYS A 323 -6.02 29.47 -1.24
C LYS A 323 -6.72 30.82 -1.27
N THR A 324 -6.75 31.57 -2.36
CA THR A 324 -7.50 32.84 -2.45
C THR A 324 -8.95 32.59 -2.87
N THR A 325 -9.19 31.54 -3.65
CA THR A 325 -10.52 31.04 -4.02
C THR A 325 -11.27 30.50 -2.81
N THR A 326 -10.63 29.76 -1.90
CA THR A 326 -11.30 29.14 -0.74
C THR A 326 -11.96 30.15 0.21
N PRO A 327 -11.28 31.19 0.74
CA PRO A 327 -11.81 32.17 1.70
C PRO A 327 -12.87 33.11 1.11
N ARG A 328 -12.81 33.38 -0.20
CA ARG A 328 -13.77 34.28 -0.88
C ARG A 328 -15.12 33.61 -1.14
N LEU A 329 -15.15 32.28 -1.12
CA LEU A 329 -16.36 31.45 -1.02
C LEU A 329 -16.71 31.08 0.44
N GLN A 330 -15.82 31.33 1.41
CA GLN A 330 -15.94 30.94 2.83
C GLN A 330 -16.29 32.07 3.81
N GLY A 331 -16.43 33.32 3.37
CA GLY A 331 -16.62 34.45 4.31
C GLY A 331 -17.94 34.45 5.11
N ALA A 332 -18.64 33.32 5.18
CA ALA A 332 -19.86 33.10 5.95
C ALA A 332 -19.66 32.12 7.11
N MET A 333 -18.56 32.26 7.85
CA MET A 333 -18.32 31.54 9.11
C MET A 333 -17.62 32.45 10.12
N ARG A 334 -18.25 33.56 10.52
CA ARG A 334 -17.83 34.30 11.71
C ARG A 334 -19.01 34.84 12.50
N THR A 335 -19.35 34.10 13.56
CA THR A 335 -19.96 34.48 14.87
C THR A 335 -20.27 33.15 15.57
N THR A 336 -19.88 32.78 16.79
CA THR A 336 -19.26 33.39 17.98
C THR A 336 -18.86 32.23 18.93
N GLY A 337 -17.82 32.41 19.78
CA GLY A 337 -17.55 31.53 20.93
C GLY A 337 -16.06 31.48 21.28
N ASP A 338 -15.71 31.75 22.53
CA ASP A 338 -14.49 32.43 22.97
C ASP A 338 -13.38 31.52 23.55
N HIS A 339 -12.15 32.06 23.54
CA HIS A 339 -10.96 31.77 24.36
C HIS A 339 -10.02 30.58 24.06
N GLY A 340 -8.82 30.93 23.59
CA GLY A 340 -7.61 30.09 23.69
C GLY A 340 -6.50 30.49 22.70
N GLN A 341 -5.71 31.51 23.03
CA GLN A 341 -4.50 31.92 22.29
C GLN A 341 -3.48 30.77 22.19
N TYR A 342 -2.92 30.49 21.00
CA TYR A 342 -1.49 30.62 20.69
C TYR A 342 -1.26 30.36 19.18
N ILE A 343 -0.50 31.27 18.57
CA ILE A 343 -0.20 31.33 17.13
C ILE A 343 1.05 30.49 16.87
N ASN A 344 0.96 29.49 15.97
CA ASN A 344 2.07 29.13 15.09
C ASN A 344 1.56 28.45 13.81
N GLU A 345 2.12 28.88 12.68
CA GLU A 345 1.73 28.49 11.33
C GLU A 345 2.10 27.02 11.03
N LYS A 346 1.12 26.11 11.13
CA LYS A 346 0.89 24.93 10.27
C LYS A 346 -0.21 24.07 10.91
N ASP A 347 -1.04 23.51 10.04
CA ASP A 347 -2.11 22.56 10.33
C ASP A 347 -3.46 23.14 10.81
N GLU A 348 -4.41 23.13 9.87
CA GLU A 348 -5.79 22.73 10.10
C GLU A 348 -6.45 22.63 8.72
N TYR A 349 -7.15 21.53 8.44
CA TYR A 349 -8.42 21.55 7.70
C TYR A 349 -9.05 20.15 7.59
N GLU A 350 -10.04 19.89 8.46
CA GLU A 350 -11.17 19.00 8.17
C GLU A 350 -12.50 19.77 8.14
N ASN A 351 -13.50 19.17 7.51
CA ASN A 351 -14.92 19.53 7.33
C ASN A 351 -15.34 20.64 6.35
N VAL A 352 -16.52 20.55 5.70
CA VAL A 352 -17.06 19.65 4.64
C VAL A 352 -17.94 20.55 3.73
N GLY A 353 -18.02 20.26 2.42
CA GLY A 353 -18.95 20.89 1.48
C GLY A 353 -18.26 21.57 0.29
N LEU A 354 -18.13 22.89 0.33
CA LEU A 354 -17.43 23.70 -0.69
C LEU A 354 -15.94 23.36 -0.82
N LYS A 355 -15.30 22.99 0.30
CA LYS A 355 -13.90 22.57 0.32
C LYS A 355 -13.68 21.37 -0.59
N ALA A 356 -14.56 20.37 -0.59
CA ALA A 356 -14.27 19.07 -1.20
C ALA A 356 -14.27 19.10 -2.74
N GLY A 357 -15.24 19.76 -3.39
CA GLY A 357 -15.32 19.79 -4.86
C GLY A 357 -14.25 20.69 -5.50
N TYR A 358 -14.01 21.88 -4.92
CA TYR A 358 -12.95 22.78 -5.40
C TYR A 358 -11.55 22.28 -5.00
N LEU A 359 -11.35 21.64 -3.85
CA LEU A 359 -10.07 21.02 -3.47
C LEU A 359 -9.82 19.68 -4.16
N SER A 360 -10.83 18.90 -4.58
CA SER A 360 -10.59 17.69 -5.37
C SER A 360 -10.11 18.03 -6.78
N SER A 361 -10.66 19.11 -7.36
CA SER A 361 -10.31 19.67 -8.68
C SER A 361 -8.98 20.42 -8.65
N ALA A 362 -8.77 21.28 -7.65
CA ALA A 362 -7.47 21.88 -7.39
C ALA A 362 -6.42 20.82 -7.03
N GLY A 363 -6.84 19.77 -6.34
CA GLY A 363 -6.08 18.57 -6.05
C GLY A 363 -5.79 17.75 -7.30
N TYR A 364 -6.66 17.74 -8.32
CA TYR A 364 -6.41 17.13 -9.62
C TYR A 364 -5.31 17.90 -10.36
N TYR A 365 -5.36 19.23 -10.43
CA TYR A 365 -4.28 20.03 -11.04
C TYR A 365 -2.98 20.03 -10.21
N HIS A 366 -3.09 20.01 -8.88
CA HIS A 366 -1.94 19.85 -8.00
C HIS A 366 -1.31 18.46 -8.15
N ARG A 367 -2.14 17.40 -8.22
CA ARG A 367 -1.71 16.01 -8.48
C ARG A 367 -1.20 15.83 -9.90
N ARG A 368 -1.73 16.54 -10.89
CA ARG A 368 -1.29 16.52 -12.29
C ARG A 368 0.03 17.29 -12.45
N MET A 369 0.24 18.39 -11.74
CA MET A 369 1.56 19.00 -11.59
C MET A 369 2.54 18.04 -10.89
N ILE A 370 2.13 17.38 -9.80
CA ILE A 370 2.96 16.36 -9.14
C ILE A 370 3.26 15.17 -10.08
N ALA A 371 2.28 14.70 -10.86
CA ALA A 371 2.36 13.53 -11.75
C ALA A 371 3.07 13.81 -13.09
N ALA A 372 2.98 15.05 -13.60
CA ALA A 372 3.75 15.56 -14.75
C ALA A 372 5.20 15.91 -14.38
N GLY A 373 5.63 15.65 -13.14
CA GLY A 373 7.02 15.77 -12.71
C GLY A 373 7.42 17.15 -12.20
N TRP A 374 6.49 18.05 -11.87
CA TRP A 374 6.83 19.42 -11.41
C TRP A 374 7.48 19.48 -10.03
N PHE A 375 7.45 18.38 -9.28
CA PHE A 375 8.23 18.21 -8.05
C PHE A 375 9.39 17.23 -8.21
N HIS A 376 9.48 16.53 -9.33
CA HIS A 376 10.49 15.51 -9.58
C HIS A 376 11.02 15.70 -10.99
N PHE A 377 12.20 16.33 -11.09
CA PHE A 377 13.11 15.97 -12.16
C PHE A 377 13.13 14.44 -12.24
N ARG A 378 12.48 13.85 -13.25
CA ARG A 378 12.52 12.39 -13.42
C ARG A 378 13.95 12.02 -13.80
N ASP A 379 14.58 11.41 -12.81
CA ASP A 379 15.58 10.34 -12.87
C ASP A 379 17.08 10.70 -12.95
N PRO A 380 17.68 11.32 -11.89
CA PRO A 380 19.08 11.06 -11.52
C PRO A 380 19.33 9.58 -11.14
N SER A 381 18.26 8.81 -10.95
CA SER A 381 18.24 7.41 -10.50
C SER A 381 18.76 6.38 -11.52
N LYS A 382 19.27 6.79 -12.69
CA LYS A 382 20.12 5.88 -13.50
C LYS A 382 21.53 5.70 -12.95
N VAL A 383 21.98 6.55 -12.01
CA VAL A 383 23.29 6.39 -11.35
C VAL A 383 23.17 6.26 -9.82
N LEU A 384 22.00 6.52 -9.23
CA LEU A 384 21.81 6.49 -7.77
C LEU A 384 20.69 5.54 -7.29
N ARG A 385 20.60 4.35 -7.91
CA ARG A 385 19.64 3.29 -7.56
C ARG A 385 20.08 2.39 -6.40
N ILE A 386 21.08 2.81 -5.62
CA ILE A 386 21.63 2.04 -4.50
C ILE A 386 21.62 2.93 -3.27
N MET A 387 20.47 2.93 -2.59
CA MET A 387 20.34 2.71 -1.15
C MET A 387 18.92 3.06 -0.76
N LEU A 388 18.21 2.03 -0.28
CA LEU A 388 16.78 1.87 -0.11
C LEU A 388 16.07 1.39 -1.39
N THR A 389 15.43 0.22 -1.32
CA THR A 389 14.36 -0.22 -2.24
C THR A 389 13.09 0.65 -2.11
N ARG A 390 13.25 1.95 -1.79
CA ARG A 390 12.25 2.96 -1.48
C ARG A 390 11.63 3.53 -2.76
N GLU A 391 10.59 2.84 -3.22
CA GLU A 391 9.39 3.39 -3.89
C GLU A 391 8.42 2.28 -4.32
N SER A 392 8.57 1.06 -3.80
CA SER A 392 7.52 0.06 -3.96
C SER A 392 6.27 0.55 -3.24
N GLN A 393 5.20 0.84 -3.99
CA GLN A 393 3.85 1.04 -3.44
C GLN A 393 3.43 -0.15 -2.53
N LYS A 394 4.12 -1.29 -2.63
CA LYS A 394 3.88 -2.53 -1.88
C LYS A 394 4.91 -2.80 -0.78
N ALA A 395 5.62 -1.77 -0.31
CA ALA A 395 6.61 -1.94 0.75
C ALA A 395 5.99 -2.57 2.02
N VAL A 396 6.67 -3.56 2.59
CA VAL A 396 6.34 -4.18 3.88
C VAL A 396 7.17 -3.57 5.02
N SER A 397 7.52 -2.29 4.94
CA SER A 397 8.16 -1.53 6.02
C SER A 397 8.00 -0.02 5.77
N VAL A 398 8.31 0.80 6.77
CA VAL A 398 8.26 2.26 6.73
C VAL A 398 9.51 2.85 7.38
N SER A 399 9.92 4.05 6.97
CA SER A 399 11.04 4.76 7.58
C SER A 399 10.61 5.53 8.83
N LEU A 400 11.33 5.31 9.95
CA LEU A 400 11.19 6.07 11.20
C LEU A 400 12.58 6.59 11.62
N PRO A 401 13.03 7.71 11.03
CA PRO A 401 14.46 8.06 10.96
C PRO A 401 15.08 8.51 12.29
N THR A 402 14.26 8.89 13.26
CA THR A 402 14.71 9.35 14.59
C THR A 402 13.97 8.66 15.72
N TRP A 403 14.55 8.61 16.91
CA TRP A 403 13.91 8.06 18.09
C TRP A 403 12.57 8.76 18.36
N ARG A 404 12.54 10.09 18.21
CA ARG A 404 11.31 10.89 18.31
C ARG A 404 10.27 10.46 17.28
N ALA A 405 10.66 10.06 16.07
CA ALA A 405 9.71 9.55 15.08
C ALA A 405 9.11 8.21 15.49
N ASN A 406 9.86 7.34 16.17
CA ASN A 406 9.33 6.09 16.71
C ASN A 406 8.31 6.37 17.83
N VAL A 407 8.65 7.25 18.77
CA VAL A 407 7.72 7.67 19.84
C VAL A 407 6.47 8.34 19.25
N GLY A 408 6.64 9.29 18.33
CA GLY A 408 5.52 9.97 17.69
C GLY A 408 4.64 9.05 16.84
N TYR A 409 5.20 7.95 16.30
CA TYR A 409 4.39 6.91 15.64
C TYR A 409 3.49 6.19 16.65
N GLU A 410 4.05 5.76 17.79
CA GLU A 410 3.31 5.05 18.85
C GLU A 410 2.30 5.94 19.59
N GLU A 411 2.59 7.24 19.71
CA GLU A 411 1.68 8.24 20.29
C GLU A 411 0.64 8.76 19.28
N GLY A 412 0.71 8.33 18.02
CA GLY A 412 -0.24 8.75 16.98
C GLY A 412 -0.09 10.21 16.55
N GLU A 413 1.09 10.80 16.70
CA GLU A 413 1.34 12.19 16.31
C GLU A 413 1.20 12.39 14.79
N ASN A 414 0.37 13.36 14.39
CA ASN A 414 0.02 13.62 12.98
C ASN A 414 1.22 13.92 12.07
N TRP A 415 2.30 14.52 12.60
CA TRP A 415 3.49 14.82 11.80
C TRP A 415 4.25 13.57 11.35
N VAL A 416 4.05 12.43 12.04
CA VAL A 416 4.56 11.11 11.65
C VAL A 416 3.49 10.36 10.85
N VAL A 417 2.34 10.07 11.49
CA VAL A 417 1.30 9.20 10.92
C VAL A 417 0.74 9.77 9.61
N GLY A 418 0.52 11.09 9.54
CA GLY A 418 0.02 11.76 8.35
C GLY A 418 0.98 11.73 7.14
N ARG A 419 2.28 11.46 7.37
CA ARG A 419 3.29 11.32 6.30
C ARG A 419 3.47 9.89 5.82
N MET A 420 2.90 8.90 6.51
CA MET A 420 3.03 7.51 6.14
C MET A 420 2.21 7.19 4.88
N THR A 421 2.92 6.70 3.86
CA THR A 421 2.31 6.20 2.62
C THR A 421 2.05 4.70 2.69
N THR A 422 2.94 3.98 3.36
CA THR A 422 2.93 2.54 3.58
C THR A 422 3.32 2.23 5.03
N GLY A 423 3.23 0.97 5.42
CA GLY A 423 3.59 0.50 6.76
C GLY A 423 3.76 -1.01 6.76
N TYR A 424 4.21 -1.57 7.89
CA TYR A 424 4.24 -3.02 8.05
C TYR A 424 2.80 -3.56 8.01
N PRO A 425 2.43 -4.47 7.09
CA PRO A 425 1.03 -4.83 6.81
C PRO A 425 0.27 -5.58 7.92
N ARG A 426 0.77 -5.54 9.15
CA ARG A 426 0.16 -6.05 10.37
C ARG A 426 -0.30 -4.94 11.31
N PHE A 427 0.40 -3.82 11.29
CA PHE A 427 0.07 -2.63 12.08
C PHE A 427 -0.65 -1.60 11.22
N PHE A 428 -0.41 -1.65 9.90
CA PHE A 428 -0.98 -0.76 8.90
C PHE A 428 -1.74 -1.55 7.83
N ILE A 429 -3.06 -1.39 7.76
CA ILE A 429 -3.85 -1.92 6.64
C ILE A 429 -3.55 -1.07 5.40
N HIS A 430 -3.10 -1.67 4.31
CA HIS A 430 -2.70 -0.93 3.12
C HIS A 430 -3.85 -0.08 2.55
N LYS A 431 -3.55 1.12 2.02
CA LYS A 431 -4.57 2.06 1.53
C LYS A 431 -5.47 1.49 0.43
N SER A 432 -4.92 0.61 -0.43
CA SER A 432 -5.75 -0.08 -1.43
C SER A 432 -6.76 -1.07 -0.83
N ILE A 433 -6.39 -1.76 0.24
CA ILE A 433 -7.29 -2.65 0.99
C ILE A 433 -8.39 -1.81 1.64
N GLN A 434 -8.03 -0.68 2.25
CA GLN A 434 -9.00 0.25 2.86
C GLN A 434 -9.97 0.82 1.82
N ALA A 435 -9.47 1.25 0.66
CA ALA A 435 -10.30 1.77 -0.42
C ALA A 435 -11.29 0.71 -0.94
N PHE A 436 -10.84 -0.53 -1.11
CA PHE A 436 -11.72 -1.60 -1.54
C PHE A 436 -12.76 -1.96 -0.46
N ALA A 437 -12.36 -2.02 0.80
CA ALA A 437 -13.25 -2.26 1.92
C ALA A 437 -14.34 -1.18 2.02
N HIS A 438 -13.95 0.08 1.86
CA HIS A 438 -14.87 1.22 1.83
C HIS A 438 -15.92 1.06 0.72
N ASP A 439 -15.50 0.74 -0.51
CA ASP A 439 -16.43 0.62 -1.63
C ASP A 439 -17.39 -0.59 -1.48
N ILE A 440 -16.94 -1.67 -0.85
CA ILE A 440 -17.81 -2.80 -0.48
C ILE A 440 -18.82 -2.38 0.59
N ALA A 441 -18.38 -1.72 1.65
CA ALA A 441 -19.25 -1.23 2.72
C ALA A 441 -20.28 -0.21 2.18
N ALA A 442 -19.88 0.67 1.27
CA ALA A 442 -20.76 1.63 0.64
C ALA A 442 -21.83 0.96 -0.26
N LYS A 443 -21.49 -0.15 -0.92
CA LYS A 443 -22.41 -0.87 -1.83
C LYS A 443 -23.33 -1.86 -1.12
N TYR A 444 -22.84 -2.55 -0.09
CA TYR A 444 -23.56 -3.67 0.55
C TYR A 444 -23.81 -3.50 2.06
N GLY A 445 -23.23 -2.48 2.68
CA GLY A 445 -23.44 -2.15 4.09
C GLY A 445 -24.50 -1.06 4.30
N GLN A 446 -24.76 -0.76 5.56
CA GLN A 446 -25.61 0.33 6.03
C GLN A 446 -24.76 1.55 6.43
N PRO A 447 -25.34 2.76 6.50
CA PRO A 447 -24.63 3.95 6.99
C PRO A 447 -24.02 3.71 8.38
N GLY A 448 -22.74 4.08 8.56
CA GLY A 448 -21.99 3.86 9.81
C GLY A 448 -21.38 2.47 9.97
N GLN A 449 -21.45 1.61 8.94
CA GLN A 449 -20.74 0.34 8.90
C GLN A 449 -19.42 0.42 8.13
N SER A 450 -18.48 -0.42 8.55
CA SER A 450 -17.17 -0.62 7.95
C SER A 450 -17.03 -2.09 7.51
N ALA A 451 -16.05 -2.37 6.65
CA ALA A 451 -15.76 -3.72 6.17
C ALA A 451 -14.31 -4.13 6.43
N MET A 452 -14.10 -5.43 6.64
CA MET A 452 -12.77 -6.05 6.71
C MET A 452 -12.68 -7.21 5.72
N LEU A 453 -11.62 -7.22 4.92
CA LEU A 453 -11.50 -8.09 3.76
C LEU A 453 -10.67 -9.34 4.05
N PHE A 454 -11.19 -10.47 3.60
CA PHE A 454 -10.61 -11.80 3.73
C PHE A 454 -10.60 -12.53 2.37
N PRO A 455 -9.61 -13.42 2.14
CA PRO A 455 -9.49 -14.22 0.93
C PRO A 455 -10.75 -15.01 0.58
N THR A 456 -11.38 -15.64 1.56
CA THR A 456 -12.46 -16.60 1.32
C THR A 456 -13.57 -16.49 2.36
N LYS A 457 -14.71 -17.08 2.00
CA LYS A 457 -15.90 -17.12 2.84
C LYS A 457 -15.65 -17.82 4.15
N LYS A 458 -14.94 -18.96 4.14
CA LYS A 458 -14.60 -19.73 5.35
C LYS A 458 -13.84 -18.86 6.36
N ILE A 459 -12.85 -18.10 5.88
CA ILE A 459 -12.05 -17.20 6.70
C ILE A 459 -12.89 -16.04 7.24
N ALA A 460 -13.69 -15.40 6.39
CA ALA A 460 -14.58 -14.32 6.82
C ALA A 460 -15.55 -14.78 7.93
N HIS A 461 -16.07 -16.00 7.83
CA HIS A 461 -16.92 -16.58 8.89
C HIS A 461 -16.15 -16.84 10.18
N ARG A 462 -14.88 -17.28 10.14
CA ARG A 462 -14.07 -17.39 11.38
C ARG A 462 -13.88 -16.04 12.06
N CYS A 463 -13.63 -14.97 11.29
CA CYS A 463 -13.59 -13.62 11.85
C CYS A 463 -14.94 -13.21 12.43
N LEU A 464 -16.04 -13.48 11.74
CA LEU A 464 -17.40 -13.20 12.19
C LEU A 464 -17.68 -13.87 13.55
N GLU A 465 -17.36 -15.16 13.69
CA GLU A 465 -17.54 -15.92 14.93
C GLU A 465 -16.63 -15.39 16.06
N PHE A 466 -15.39 -15.01 15.74
CA PHE A 466 -14.50 -14.38 16.72
C PHE A 466 -15.04 -13.04 17.23
N VAL A 467 -15.61 -12.21 16.33
CA VAL A 467 -16.23 -10.94 16.69
C VAL A 467 -17.48 -11.19 17.53
N ARG A 468 -18.37 -12.11 17.13
CA ARG A 468 -19.57 -12.48 17.90
C ARG A 468 -19.24 -12.94 19.31
N ALA A 469 -18.18 -13.73 19.47
CA ALA A 469 -17.77 -14.23 20.79
C ALA A 469 -17.20 -13.17 21.73
N LYS A 470 -16.76 -12.01 21.22
CA LYS A 470 -16.02 -11.01 22.01
C LYS A 470 -16.63 -9.61 21.99
N ALA A 471 -17.48 -9.30 21.02
CA ALA A 471 -18.12 -8.00 20.89
C ALA A 471 -19.33 -7.88 21.84
N PRO A 472 -19.64 -6.66 22.31
CA PRO A 472 -20.87 -6.38 23.05
C PRO A 472 -22.11 -6.83 22.27
N GLU A 473 -23.17 -7.26 22.97
CA GLU A 473 -24.41 -7.76 22.36
C GLU A 473 -25.01 -6.77 21.33
N THR A 474 -24.88 -5.47 21.57
CA THR A 474 -25.34 -4.38 20.70
C THR A 474 -24.69 -4.39 19.31
N SER A 475 -23.48 -4.95 19.19
CA SER A 475 -22.69 -4.99 17.95
C SER A 475 -22.87 -6.32 17.20
N GLN A 476 -23.54 -7.32 17.80
CA GLN A 476 -23.68 -8.66 17.23
C GLN A 476 -24.80 -8.77 16.18
N ALA A 477 -25.84 -7.94 16.30
CA ALA A 477 -27.03 -7.99 15.44
C ALA A 477 -26.77 -7.57 13.99
N ASP A 478 -25.76 -6.72 13.75
CA ASP A 478 -25.49 -6.08 12.45
C ASP A 478 -24.24 -6.64 11.75
N LEU A 479 -23.85 -7.86 12.09
CA LEU A 479 -22.69 -8.55 11.51
C LEU A 479 -23.13 -9.39 10.29
N ASN A 480 -22.56 -9.09 9.12
CA ASN A 480 -22.84 -9.84 7.89
C ASN A 480 -21.55 -10.17 7.12
N VAL A 481 -21.60 -11.23 6.31
CA VAL A 481 -20.53 -11.60 5.38
C VAL A 481 -21.02 -11.47 3.95
N VAL A 482 -20.34 -10.65 3.16
CA VAL A 482 -20.53 -10.57 1.71
C VAL A 482 -19.39 -11.33 1.05
N THR A 483 -19.70 -12.18 0.07
CA THR A 483 -18.68 -12.86 -0.74
C THR A 483 -18.84 -12.44 -2.18
N LEU A 484 -17.77 -11.94 -2.77
CA LEU A 484 -17.69 -11.51 -4.15
C LEU A 484 -16.84 -12.51 -4.93
N VAL A 485 -17.37 -12.98 -6.06
CA VAL A 485 -16.75 -13.97 -6.95
C VAL A 485 -16.78 -13.44 -8.38
N LEU A 486 -15.89 -13.94 -9.23
CA LEU A 486 -15.93 -13.64 -10.66
C LEU A 486 -17.29 -14.04 -11.26
N ASP A 487 -17.90 -13.19 -12.07
CA ASP A 487 -19.20 -13.46 -12.68
C ASP A 487 -19.16 -14.77 -13.52
N PRO A 488 -19.93 -15.80 -13.14
CA PRO A 488 -19.93 -17.08 -13.85
C PRO A 488 -20.68 -17.02 -15.19
N THR A 489 -21.42 -15.94 -15.47
CA THR A 489 -22.23 -15.79 -16.69
C THR A 489 -21.47 -15.16 -17.85
N GLU A 490 -20.30 -14.58 -17.61
CA GLU A 490 -19.44 -14.03 -18.66
C GLU A 490 -18.41 -15.05 -19.18
N ASN A 491 -18.03 -14.89 -20.45
CA ASN A 491 -16.86 -15.55 -21.04
C ASN A 491 -15.57 -14.93 -20.50
N ALA A 492 -15.36 -15.03 -19.18
CA ALA A 492 -14.16 -14.55 -18.54
C ALA A 492 -12.92 -15.20 -19.20
N PRO A 493 -11.88 -14.41 -19.52
CA PRO A 493 -10.61 -14.90 -20.06
C PRO A 493 -10.07 -16.11 -19.28
N GLU A 494 -9.45 -17.05 -19.99
CA GLU A 494 -8.92 -18.29 -19.43
C GLU A 494 -7.99 -18.06 -18.22
N VAL A 495 -7.21 -16.97 -18.27
CA VAL A 495 -6.36 -16.52 -17.16
C VAL A 495 -7.18 -16.22 -15.91
N LEU A 496 -8.29 -15.46 -15.99
CA LEU A 496 -9.14 -15.16 -14.83
C LEU A 496 -9.79 -16.41 -14.23
N ARG A 497 -10.14 -17.37 -15.09
CA ARG A 497 -10.68 -18.68 -14.66
C ARG A 497 -9.62 -19.52 -13.95
N SER A 498 -8.34 -19.41 -14.31
CA SER A 498 -7.26 -20.12 -13.64
C SER A 498 -6.96 -19.58 -12.24
N ILE A 499 -7.18 -18.28 -11.99
CA ILE A 499 -6.86 -17.65 -10.68
C ILE A 499 -8.11 -17.61 -9.77
N MET A 500 -9.32 -17.71 -10.34
CA MET A 500 -10.61 -17.65 -9.66
C MET A 500 -10.68 -16.56 -8.57
N PRO A 501 -10.56 -15.27 -8.94
CA PRO A 501 -10.52 -14.19 -7.96
C PRO A 501 -11.82 -14.16 -7.15
N ALA A 502 -11.67 -14.21 -5.83
CA ALA A 502 -12.75 -14.06 -4.87
C ALA A 502 -12.27 -13.21 -3.68
N VAL A 503 -13.18 -12.47 -3.06
CA VAL A 503 -12.92 -11.76 -1.80
C VAL A 503 -14.20 -11.80 -0.97
N SER A 504 -14.05 -12.07 0.31
CA SER A 504 -15.13 -11.97 1.28
C SER A 504 -14.90 -10.79 2.21
N ALA A 505 -15.97 -10.09 2.58
CA ALA A 505 -15.94 -8.96 3.48
C ALA A 505 -16.83 -9.25 4.68
N VAL A 506 -16.28 -9.07 5.89
CA VAL A 506 -17.09 -8.99 7.12
C VAL A 506 -17.49 -7.54 7.29
N ILE A 507 -18.79 -7.27 7.25
CA ILE A 507 -19.38 -5.94 7.45
C ILE A 507 -19.87 -5.85 8.89
N PHE A 508 -19.50 -4.76 9.57
CA PHE A 508 -19.79 -4.55 10.99
C PHE A 508 -19.91 -3.07 11.33
N LYS A 509 -20.49 -2.75 12.48
CA LYS A 509 -20.48 -1.40 13.07
C LYS A 509 -19.09 -1.03 13.58
N GLU A 510 -18.78 0.26 13.61
CA GLU A 510 -17.44 0.77 13.94
C GLU A 510 -16.93 0.35 15.33
N ASP A 511 -17.83 0.11 16.29
CA ASP A 511 -17.50 -0.39 17.64
C ASP A 511 -16.92 -1.82 17.64
N ALA A 512 -17.23 -2.63 16.64
CA ALA A 512 -16.66 -3.97 16.46
C ALA A 512 -15.29 -3.95 15.75
N TYR A 513 -14.89 -2.83 15.16
CA TYR A 513 -13.63 -2.71 14.41
C TYR A 513 -12.39 -3.12 15.22
N PRO A 514 -12.20 -2.70 16.50
CA PRO A 514 -11.03 -3.10 17.28
C PRO A 514 -10.91 -4.63 17.44
N ILE A 515 -12.04 -5.34 17.53
CA ILE A 515 -12.08 -6.80 17.72
C ILE A 515 -11.82 -7.51 16.38
N ALA A 516 -12.46 -7.06 15.30
CA ALA A 516 -12.19 -7.57 13.96
C ALA A 516 -10.72 -7.37 13.57
N ARG A 517 -10.16 -6.19 13.88
CA ARG A 517 -8.75 -5.87 13.65
C ARG A 517 -7.83 -6.80 14.44
N GLN A 518 -8.18 -7.18 15.66
CA GLN A 518 -7.40 -8.16 16.43
C GLN A 518 -7.40 -9.54 15.77
N TYR A 519 -8.52 -10.00 15.20
CA TYR A 519 -8.56 -11.24 14.43
C TYR A 519 -7.66 -11.14 13.20
N TRP A 520 -7.86 -10.10 12.38
CA TRP A 520 -7.11 -9.86 11.14
C TRP A 520 -5.62 -9.72 11.37
N GLN A 521 -5.24 -9.02 12.45
CA GLN A 521 -3.90 -9.00 12.97
C GLN A 521 -3.58 -10.44 13.36
N HIS A 522 -3.87 -10.95 14.54
CA HIS A 522 -3.26 -12.21 15.02
C HIS A 522 -3.30 -13.40 14.04
N SER A 523 -4.42 -13.68 13.37
CA SER A 523 -4.53 -14.79 12.42
C SER A 523 -3.69 -14.62 11.14
N GLY A 524 -3.44 -13.39 10.69
CA GLY A 524 -2.78 -13.14 9.41
C GLY A 524 -3.58 -13.54 8.18
N ASP A 525 -4.89 -13.74 8.34
CA ASP A 525 -5.85 -14.19 7.32
C ASP A 525 -6.30 -13.08 6.35
N GLY A 526 -5.70 -11.89 6.40
CA GLY A 526 -6.10 -10.75 5.56
C GLY A 526 -5.79 -10.89 4.07
N VAL A 527 -6.48 -10.13 3.23
CA VAL A 527 -6.11 -9.98 1.82
C VAL A 527 -4.79 -9.21 1.66
N SER A 528 -3.97 -9.59 0.68
CA SER A 528 -2.77 -8.82 0.32
C SER A 528 -3.15 -7.56 -0.47
N SER A 529 -2.25 -6.57 -0.50
CA SER A 529 -2.47 -5.34 -1.25
C SER A 529 -2.48 -5.55 -2.76
N ARG A 530 -1.84 -6.60 -3.28
CA ARG A 530 -1.93 -6.99 -4.71
C ARG A 530 -3.29 -7.59 -5.03
N ARG A 531 -3.73 -8.58 -4.25
CA ARG A 531 -5.08 -9.16 -4.39
C ARG A 531 -6.17 -8.09 -4.28
N ALA A 532 -6.05 -7.18 -3.30
CA ALA A 532 -7.04 -6.13 -3.12
C ALA A 532 -7.12 -5.20 -4.33
N GLU A 533 -5.99 -4.76 -4.90
CA GLU A 533 -6.02 -3.92 -6.11
C GLU A 533 -6.62 -4.64 -7.32
N PHE A 534 -6.21 -5.90 -7.52
CA PHE A 534 -6.74 -6.73 -8.60
C PHE A 534 -8.25 -6.92 -8.48
N CYS A 535 -8.74 -7.36 -7.32
CA CYS A 535 -10.17 -7.56 -7.08
C CYS A 535 -10.96 -6.25 -7.06
N HIS A 536 -10.35 -5.13 -6.64
CA HIS A 536 -11.01 -3.82 -6.64
C HIS A 536 -11.21 -3.29 -8.06
N GLY A 537 -10.25 -3.53 -8.97
CA GLY A 537 -10.41 -3.25 -10.40
C GLY A 537 -11.62 -3.99 -10.99
N LEU A 538 -11.64 -5.32 -10.84
CA LEU A 538 -12.77 -6.15 -11.31
C LEU A 538 -14.11 -5.75 -10.68
N PHE A 539 -14.10 -5.35 -9.41
CA PHE A 539 -15.30 -4.87 -8.73
C PHE A 539 -15.85 -3.56 -9.32
N LYS A 540 -14.96 -2.62 -9.66
CA LYS A 540 -15.34 -1.33 -10.30
C LYS A 540 -15.86 -1.53 -11.72
N GLU A 541 -15.34 -2.52 -12.43
CA GLU A 541 -15.77 -2.90 -13.77
C GLU A 541 -17.07 -3.74 -13.77
N GLY A 542 -17.54 -4.17 -12.59
CA GLY A 542 -18.76 -4.98 -12.45
C GLY A 542 -18.56 -6.49 -12.67
N LEU A 543 -17.32 -6.95 -12.87
CA LEU A 543 -16.96 -8.35 -13.11
C LEU A 543 -16.88 -9.19 -11.83
N LEU A 544 -16.68 -8.54 -10.68
CA LEU A 544 -16.71 -9.20 -9.37
C LEU A 544 -18.08 -8.98 -8.71
N VAL A 545 -18.91 -10.03 -8.71
CA VAL A 545 -20.34 -9.98 -8.32
C VAL A 545 -20.60 -10.78 -7.05
N LEU A 546 -21.74 -10.50 -6.41
CA LEU A 546 -22.15 -11.18 -5.18
C LEU A 546 -22.41 -12.66 -5.46
N GLU A 547 -21.80 -13.53 -4.65
CA GLU A 547 -21.98 -14.99 -4.72
C GLU A 547 -23.48 -15.32 -4.56
N ARG A 548 -24.10 -15.84 -5.62
CA ARG A 548 -25.49 -16.28 -5.57
C ARG A 548 -25.56 -17.65 -4.89
N PRO A 549 -26.57 -17.90 -4.02
CA PRO A 549 -26.81 -19.23 -3.49
C PRO A 549 -27.04 -20.21 -4.66
N ALA A 550 -26.38 -21.36 -4.63
CA ALA A 550 -26.65 -22.42 -5.60
C ALA A 550 -28.15 -22.75 -5.58
N PRO A 551 -28.83 -22.90 -6.74
CA PRO A 551 -30.21 -23.34 -6.76
C PRO A 551 -30.29 -24.71 -6.06
N SER A 552 -31.20 -24.85 -5.10
CA SER A 552 -31.50 -26.14 -4.48
C SER A 552 -31.78 -27.17 -5.57
N PRO A 553 -31.31 -28.43 -5.44
CA PRO A 553 -31.63 -29.45 -6.43
C PRO A 553 -33.15 -29.60 -6.46
N ARG A 554 -33.77 -29.08 -7.52
CA ARG A 554 -35.17 -29.37 -7.82
C ARG A 554 -35.26 -30.89 -7.93
N SER A 555 -36.08 -31.50 -7.08
CA SER A 555 -36.44 -32.90 -7.23
C SER A 555 -36.99 -33.09 -8.64
N SER A 556 -36.23 -33.75 -9.50
CA SER A 556 -36.72 -34.17 -10.81
C SER A 556 -37.73 -35.28 -10.58
N GLN A 557 -38.99 -34.91 -10.33
CA GLN A 557 -40.11 -35.82 -10.55
C GLN A 557 -40.07 -36.21 -12.02
N GLN A 558 -39.52 -37.39 -12.32
CA GLN A 558 -39.62 -38.04 -13.60
C GLN A 558 -41.11 -38.23 -13.93
N LYS A 559 -41.66 -37.39 -14.81
CA LYS A 559 -42.88 -37.74 -15.53
C LYS A 559 -42.56 -38.89 -16.46
N LEU A 560 -42.95 -40.10 -16.04
CA LEU A 560 -43.00 -41.29 -16.87
C LEU A 560 -43.94 -41.06 -18.07
N PHE A 561 -43.38 -40.72 -19.22
CA PHE A 561 -44.08 -40.90 -20.49
C PHE A 561 -43.86 -42.34 -20.94
N ARG A 562 -44.92 -43.16 -20.85
CA ARG A 562 -44.97 -44.51 -21.40
C ARG A 562 -45.11 -44.42 -22.94
N GLY A 563 -44.04 -44.74 -23.66
CA GLY A 563 -44.06 -45.05 -25.09
C GLY A 563 -43.84 -46.54 -25.35
N PRO A 564 -44.42 -47.16 -26.40
CA PRO A 564 -44.50 -48.61 -26.52
C PRO A 564 -43.18 -49.27 -26.95
N LYS A 565 -42.82 -50.36 -26.27
CA LYS A 565 -41.73 -51.28 -26.64
C LYS A 565 -42.05 -51.96 -27.98
N ARG A 566 -41.28 -51.70 -29.03
CA ARG A 566 -41.11 -52.65 -30.13
C ARG A 566 -39.70 -52.57 -30.72
N TYR A 567 -39.09 -53.74 -30.81
CA TYR A 567 -37.76 -54.07 -31.36
C TYR A 567 -36.56 -53.91 -30.43
N GLN A 568 -36.20 -55.05 -29.83
CA GLN A 568 -34.88 -55.40 -29.32
C GLN A 568 -33.91 -55.66 -30.49
N ARG A 569 -32.63 -55.32 -30.24
CA ARG A 569 -31.39 -55.97 -30.75
C ARG A 569 -31.12 -55.82 -32.27
N HIS A 570 -29.90 -55.82 -32.81
CA HIS A 570 -28.60 -56.37 -32.39
C HIS A 570 -27.47 -55.73 -33.26
N SER A 571 -26.23 -55.79 -32.73
CA SER A 571 -24.95 -56.00 -33.46
C SER A 571 -24.26 -54.78 -34.12
N SER A 572 -23.05 -54.40 -33.63
CA SER A 572 -21.69 -54.82 -34.09
C SER A 572 -21.20 -53.93 -35.25
N MET A 573 -19.95 -53.53 -35.44
CA MET A 573 -18.62 -53.81 -34.87
C MET A 573 -17.65 -52.71 -35.42
N ASP A 574 -16.63 -52.37 -34.64
CA ASP A 574 -15.24 -52.01 -34.97
C ASP A 574 -14.83 -51.04 -36.11
N GLY A 575 -13.86 -50.15 -35.78
CA GLY A 575 -12.95 -49.54 -36.74
C GLY A 575 -12.24 -48.24 -36.31
N LEU A 576 -11.14 -48.35 -35.56
CA LEU A 576 -10.07 -47.34 -35.38
C LEU A 576 -9.23 -47.20 -36.69
N PRO A 577 -8.19 -46.34 -36.81
CA PRO A 577 -7.98 -44.94 -36.40
C PRO A 577 -7.26 -44.07 -37.50
N ASN A 578 -6.85 -42.84 -37.13
CA ASN A 578 -5.80 -41.97 -37.74
C ASN A 578 -6.11 -41.07 -38.95
N GLY A 579 -6.22 -39.76 -38.64
CA GLY A 579 -5.20 -38.74 -38.95
C GLY A 579 -5.06 -38.21 -40.39
N THR A 580 -5.25 -36.90 -40.57
CA THR A 580 -4.42 -36.05 -41.46
C THR A 580 -4.73 -34.56 -41.28
N HIS A 581 -3.67 -33.77 -41.10
CA HIS A 581 -3.67 -32.31 -41.27
C HIS A 581 -3.64 -31.92 -42.77
N ARG A 582 -4.38 -30.86 -43.16
CA ARG A 582 -3.91 -29.61 -43.83
C ARG A 582 -4.91 -29.01 -44.84
N ILE A 583 -5.30 -27.76 -44.55
CA ILE A 583 -5.29 -26.53 -45.39
C ILE A 583 -5.86 -26.59 -46.82
N ALA A 584 -7.00 -25.91 -47.09
CA ALA A 584 -7.08 -24.69 -47.95
C ALA A 584 -8.54 -24.20 -48.18
N GLN A 585 -8.76 -22.93 -47.80
CA GLN A 585 -9.50 -21.81 -48.42
C GLN A 585 -10.84 -21.95 -49.19
N ASP A 586 -11.73 -21.02 -48.79
CA ASP A 586 -12.77 -20.26 -49.49
C ASP A 586 -14.10 -20.89 -49.94
N ALA A 587 -15.18 -20.50 -49.24
CA ALA A 587 -16.30 -19.77 -49.82
C ALA A 587 -17.17 -19.07 -48.75
N THR A 588 -17.66 -17.90 -49.13
CA THR A 588 -18.35 -16.83 -48.40
C THR A 588 -19.75 -17.14 -47.84
N SER A 589 -20.10 -16.32 -46.82
CA SER A 589 -21.36 -15.57 -46.60
C SER A 589 -22.27 -15.95 -45.41
N ASP A 590 -22.36 -14.95 -44.52
CA ASP A 590 -23.56 -14.46 -43.82
C ASP A 590 -23.78 -14.75 -42.33
N SER A 591 -23.46 -13.69 -41.56
CA SER A 591 -24.23 -13.07 -40.48
C SER A 591 -24.47 -13.82 -39.17
N VAL A 592 -23.72 -13.45 -38.13
CA VAL A 592 -24.28 -12.95 -36.85
C VAL A 592 -23.28 -11.95 -36.26
N ALA A 593 -23.63 -10.67 -36.29
CA ALA A 593 -22.94 -9.61 -35.55
C ALA A 593 -23.69 -9.37 -34.24
N GLY A 594 -23.00 -9.47 -33.10
CA GLY A 594 -23.54 -9.05 -31.81
C GLY A 594 -22.82 -9.66 -30.61
N SER A 595 -21.73 -9.02 -30.16
CA SER A 595 -21.29 -8.91 -28.73
C SER A 595 -19.86 -8.35 -28.55
N ASN A 596 -19.40 -7.41 -29.40
CA ASN A 596 -18.02 -6.91 -29.31
C ASN A 596 -17.76 -5.90 -28.17
N GLY A 597 -18.79 -5.30 -27.56
CA GLY A 597 -18.60 -4.22 -26.57
C GLY A 597 -18.13 -4.67 -25.18
N ASP A 598 -18.40 -5.92 -24.79
CA ASP A 598 -18.06 -6.43 -23.45
C ASP A 598 -16.69 -7.12 -23.42
N ALA A 599 -16.28 -7.73 -24.54
CA ALA A 599 -14.95 -8.30 -24.71
C ALA A 599 -13.85 -7.22 -24.72
N GLU A 600 -14.17 -6.01 -25.21
CA GLU A 600 -13.24 -4.89 -25.31
C GLU A 600 -12.92 -4.30 -23.93
N LYS A 601 -13.92 -4.19 -23.03
CA LYS A 601 -13.72 -3.71 -21.65
C LYS A 601 -12.88 -4.66 -20.80
N VAL A 602 -13.10 -5.96 -20.95
CA VAL A 602 -12.31 -7.00 -20.27
C VAL A 602 -10.87 -7.03 -20.80
N ALA A 603 -10.69 -6.82 -22.11
CA ALA A 603 -9.38 -6.68 -22.72
C ALA A 603 -8.66 -5.41 -22.23
N GLU A 604 -9.36 -4.30 -22.06
CA GLU A 604 -8.82 -3.01 -21.57
C GLU A 604 -8.42 -3.08 -20.07
N ALA A 605 -9.15 -3.83 -19.25
CA ALA A 605 -8.79 -4.13 -17.86
C ALA A 605 -7.51 -5.00 -17.77
N LEU A 606 -7.42 -6.02 -18.63
CA LEU A 606 -6.24 -6.88 -18.77
C LEU A 606 -5.04 -6.12 -19.37
N GLU A 607 -5.27 -5.21 -20.31
CA GLU A 607 -4.25 -4.32 -20.86
C GLU A 607 -3.78 -3.31 -19.81
N SER A 608 -4.67 -2.78 -18.97
CA SER A 608 -4.29 -1.92 -17.84
C SER A 608 -3.44 -2.68 -16.81
N SER A 609 -3.73 -3.97 -16.56
CA SER A 609 -2.89 -4.85 -15.75
C SER A 609 -1.54 -5.13 -16.41
N ARG A 610 -1.51 -5.44 -17.71
CA ARG A 610 -0.26 -5.62 -18.49
C ARG A 610 0.56 -4.34 -18.58
N PHE A 611 -0.06 -3.17 -18.68
CA PHE A 611 0.60 -1.87 -18.78
C PHE A 611 1.20 -1.42 -17.44
N LEU A 612 0.60 -1.84 -16.31
CA LEU A 612 1.19 -1.77 -14.97
C LEU A 612 2.39 -2.72 -14.82
N GLU A 613 2.37 -3.89 -15.46
CA GLU A 613 3.47 -4.89 -15.44
C GLU A 613 4.65 -4.54 -16.37
N GLU A 614 4.37 -4.00 -17.56
CA GLU A 614 5.37 -3.61 -18.57
C GLU A 614 6.26 -2.47 -18.10
N ARG A 615 5.72 -1.55 -17.28
CA ARG A 615 6.48 -0.41 -16.72
C ARG A 615 7.54 -0.85 -15.69
N TYR A 616 7.45 -2.07 -15.16
CA TYR A 616 8.42 -2.70 -14.25
C TYR A 616 9.20 -3.89 -14.85
N GLY A 617 9.02 -4.16 -16.16
CA GLY A 617 9.88 -5.04 -16.95
C GLY A 617 9.76 -6.54 -16.70
N ARG A 618 8.55 -7.10 -16.50
CA ARG A 618 8.37 -8.56 -16.34
C ARG A 618 7.07 -9.06 -16.98
N ASN A 619 7.18 -10.04 -17.87
CA ASN A 619 6.07 -10.91 -18.28
C ASN A 619 5.68 -11.77 -17.06
N LEU A 620 4.61 -11.44 -16.32
CA LEU A 620 4.13 -12.28 -15.24
C LEU A 620 3.19 -13.34 -15.82
N ASP A 621 3.76 -14.48 -16.18
CA ASP A 621 2.95 -15.62 -16.63
C ASP A 621 2.38 -16.36 -15.41
N LEU A 622 1.09 -16.12 -15.12
CA LEU A 622 0.37 -16.73 -14.01
C LEU A 622 0.21 -18.25 -14.17
N SER A 623 0.44 -18.82 -15.35
CA SER A 623 0.50 -20.28 -15.52
C SER A 623 1.66 -20.93 -14.73
N LEU A 624 2.68 -20.14 -14.36
CA LEU A 624 3.86 -20.60 -13.63
C LEU A 624 3.66 -20.67 -12.10
N VAL A 625 2.49 -20.32 -11.56
CA VAL A 625 2.27 -20.22 -10.11
C VAL A 625 2.53 -21.54 -9.39
N GLU A 626 2.08 -22.67 -9.92
CA GLU A 626 2.31 -23.97 -9.28
C GLU A 626 3.78 -24.39 -9.33
N ASN A 627 4.48 -24.10 -10.43
CA ASN A 627 5.93 -24.30 -10.53
C ASN A 627 6.68 -23.38 -9.55
N ALA A 628 6.22 -22.14 -9.37
CA ALA A 628 6.78 -21.20 -8.41
C ALA A 628 6.58 -21.66 -6.96
N LYS A 629 5.38 -22.15 -6.59
CA LYS A 629 5.14 -22.76 -5.27
C LYS A 629 6.04 -23.97 -5.06
N SER A 630 6.15 -24.84 -6.06
CA SER A 630 7.01 -26.02 -6.01
C SER A 630 8.49 -25.64 -5.83
N ALA A 631 8.99 -24.63 -6.55
CA ALA A 631 10.34 -24.09 -6.36
C ALA A 631 10.56 -23.53 -4.94
N ILE A 632 9.61 -22.76 -4.40
CA ILE A 632 9.69 -22.24 -3.02
C ILE A 632 9.75 -23.40 -2.01
N ARG A 633 8.89 -24.41 -2.13
CA ARG A 633 8.90 -25.60 -1.25
C ARG A 633 10.23 -26.33 -1.31
N ARG A 634 10.80 -26.53 -2.51
CA ARG A 634 12.13 -27.16 -2.68
C ARG A 634 13.27 -26.33 -2.10
N ARG A 635 13.19 -24.99 -2.12
CA ARG A 635 14.16 -24.13 -1.41
C ARG A 635 14.07 -24.29 0.10
N ILE A 636 12.84 -24.35 0.65
CA ILE A 636 12.60 -24.58 2.08
C ILE A 636 13.12 -25.96 2.52
N ALA A 637 12.93 -26.99 1.68
CA ALA A 637 13.49 -28.32 1.89
C ALA A 637 15.03 -28.36 1.77
N GLY A 638 15.65 -27.31 1.21
CA GLY A 638 17.10 -27.29 0.97
C GLY A 638 17.55 -28.16 -0.21
N VAL A 639 16.66 -28.44 -1.16
CA VAL A 639 16.94 -29.17 -2.42
C VAL A 639 17.38 -28.19 -3.52
N LEU A 640 16.78 -27.01 -3.54
CA LEU A 640 17.04 -26.00 -4.56
C LEU A 640 17.83 -24.83 -3.94
N THR A 641 19.05 -24.60 -4.42
CA THR A 641 19.92 -23.52 -3.92
C THR A 641 20.35 -22.52 -4.99
N THR A 642 19.88 -22.67 -6.22
CA THR A 642 20.24 -21.83 -7.38
C THR A 642 19.01 -21.42 -8.18
N ASP A 643 19.18 -20.43 -9.05
CA ASP A 643 18.15 -20.01 -10.00
C ASP A 643 17.82 -21.15 -10.98
N VAL A 644 16.54 -21.26 -11.36
CA VAL A 644 16.01 -22.27 -12.26
C VAL A 644 14.96 -21.67 -13.17
N ASP A 645 14.93 -22.16 -14.41
CA ASP A 645 13.87 -21.85 -15.34
C ASP A 645 12.57 -22.56 -14.91
N LEU A 646 11.54 -21.79 -14.55
CA LEU A 646 10.24 -22.33 -14.13
C LEU A 646 9.48 -23.03 -15.26
N SER A 647 9.90 -22.87 -16.52
CA SER A 647 9.34 -23.63 -17.65
C SER A 647 9.95 -25.03 -17.80
N ALA A 648 11.06 -25.32 -17.10
CA ALA A 648 11.75 -26.60 -17.13
C ALA A 648 11.35 -27.51 -15.96
N ALA A 649 11.63 -28.81 -16.10
CA ALA A 649 11.44 -29.77 -15.03
C ALA A 649 12.38 -29.48 -13.85
N LEU A 650 11.83 -29.36 -12.66
CA LEU A 650 12.57 -29.11 -11.43
C LEU A 650 13.23 -30.40 -10.89
N PRO A 651 14.36 -30.30 -10.15
CA PRO A 651 15.11 -31.45 -9.66
C PRO A 651 14.32 -32.31 -8.66
N ILE A 652 14.67 -33.60 -8.60
CA ILE A 652 14.12 -34.56 -7.63
C ILE A 652 14.53 -34.14 -6.21
N MET A 653 13.62 -34.28 -5.25
CA MET A 653 13.79 -33.82 -3.86
C MET A 653 14.83 -34.58 -3.02
N ASP A 654 15.42 -35.65 -3.55
CA ASP A 654 16.37 -36.49 -2.82
C ASP A 654 17.74 -36.38 -3.50
N PRO A 655 18.80 -35.86 -2.82
CA PRO A 655 18.92 -35.54 -1.39
C PRO A 655 18.55 -34.10 -0.98
N ASN A 656 18.15 -33.89 0.28
CA ASN A 656 17.82 -32.57 0.85
C ASN A 656 18.74 -32.11 1.99
N ALA A 657 19.02 -30.80 2.07
CA ALA A 657 19.93 -30.21 3.05
C ALA A 657 19.36 -30.15 4.49
N ARG A 658 18.08 -30.48 4.69
CA ARG A 658 17.46 -30.62 6.01
C ARG A 658 17.82 -31.93 6.71
N GLY A 659 18.56 -32.82 6.03
CA GLY A 659 19.03 -34.08 6.60
C GLY A 659 17.94 -35.12 6.79
N MET A 660 16.80 -35.01 6.07
CA MET A 660 15.68 -35.93 6.20
C MET A 660 15.30 -36.57 4.86
N THR A 661 15.71 -37.81 4.63
CA THR A 661 15.51 -38.51 3.34
C THR A 661 14.03 -38.69 2.96
N ASN A 662 13.10 -38.60 3.90
CA ASN A 662 11.67 -38.81 3.68
C ASN A 662 10.82 -37.53 3.64
N LEU A 663 11.43 -36.34 3.73
CA LEU A 663 10.70 -35.06 3.61
C LEU A 663 10.20 -34.86 2.18
N LYS A 664 8.89 -34.69 2.01
CA LYS A 664 8.26 -34.49 0.71
C LYS A 664 7.72 -33.07 0.56
N GLU A 665 7.45 -32.69 -0.69
CA GLU A 665 6.92 -31.37 -1.04
C GLU A 665 5.56 -31.11 -0.40
N ASP A 666 4.72 -32.15 -0.31
CA ASP A 666 3.39 -32.06 0.29
C ASP A 666 3.43 -31.94 1.82
N ASP A 667 4.60 -32.09 2.45
CA ASP A 667 4.81 -31.79 3.89
C ASP A 667 5.09 -30.31 4.14
N ILE A 668 5.24 -29.51 3.08
CA ILE A 668 5.58 -28.08 3.12
C ILE A 668 4.39 -27.24 2.63
N TYR A 669 3.78 -26.53 3.57
CA TYR A 669 2.64 -25.67 3.35
C TYR A 669 3.09 -24.22 3.24
N LEU A 670 2.53 -23.47 2.29
CA LEU A 670 2.82 -22.07 2.06
C LEU A 670 1.63 -21.21 2.46
N PHE A 671 1.90 -20.03 3.00
CA PHE A 671 0.91 -19.14 3.59
C PHE A 671 1.13 -17.69 3.14
N PRO A 672 0.09 -16.84 3.17
CA PRO A 672 0.21 -15.42 2.86
C PRO A 672 1.17 -14.64 3.78
N CYS A 673 1.38 -15.09 5.02
CA CYS A 673 2.35 -14.50 5.95
C CYS A 673 2.79 -15.49 7.04
N GLY A 674 3.90 -15.18 7.74
CA GLY A 674 4.43 -16.03 8.83
C GLY A 674 3.45 -16.24 9.99
N MET A 675 2.71 -15.19 10.38
CA MET A 675 1.71 -15.32 11.45
C MET A 675 0.55 -16.23 11.05
N ASN A 676 0.22 -16.33 9.76
CA ASN A 676 -0.78 -17.26 9.28
C ASN A 676 -0.29 -18.71 9.40
N ALA A 677 1.01 -18.97 9.14
CA ALA A 677 1.61 -20.28 9.39
C ALA A 677 1.55 -20.66 10.89
N ILE A 678 1.89 -19.73 11.80
CA ILE A 678 1.78 -19.93 13.25
C ILE A 678 0.33 -20.18 13.68
N PHE A 679 -0.60 -19.35 13.20
CA PHE A 679 -2.02 -19.48 13.49
C PHE A 679 -2.57 -20.84 13.02
N THR A 680 -2.26 -21.24 11.77
CA THR A 680 -2.66 -22.54 11.23
C THR A 680 -2.02 -23.70 11.99
N ALA A 681 -0.76 -23.60 12.40
CA ALA A 681 -0.14 -24.62 13.25
C ALA A 681 -0.93 -24.79 14.57
N HIS A 682 -1.26 -23.69 15.24
CA HIS A 682 -2.07 -23.76 16.47
C HIS A 682 -3.48 -24.32 16.23
N GLN A 683 -4.16 -23.88 15.17
CA GLN A 683 -5.47 -24.43 14.80
C GLN A 683 -5.40 -25.92 14.49
N LEU A 684 -4.36 -26.37 13.77
CA LEU A 684 -4.15 -27.77 13.45
C LEU A 684 -4.05 -28.62 14.72
N LEU A 685 -3.29 -28.16 15.71
CA LEU A 685 -3.16 -28.84 16.99
C LEU A 685 -4.50 -28.96 17.71
N LEU A 686 -5.30 -27.88 17.73
CA LEU A 686 -6.64 -27.87 18.35
C LEU A 686 -7.65 -28.81 17.68
N HIS A 687 -7.51 -29.06 16.37
CA HIS A 687 -8.40 -29.97 15.63
C HIS A 687 -7.91 -31.42 15.73
N ALA A 688 -6.59 -31.64 15.74
CA ALA A 688 -6.00 -32.97 15.73
C ALA A 688 -5.90 -33.61 17.14
N ARG A 689 -6.05 -32.81 18.20
CA ARG A 689 -5.85 -33.25 19.59
C ARG A 689 -6.88 -32.64 20.54
N GLU A 690 -7.01 -33.22 21.73
CA GLU A 690 -7.83 -32.66 22.79
C GLU A 690 -7.37 -31.23 23.12
N PRO A 691 -8.27 -30.22 23.07
CA PRO A 691 -7.91 -28.84 23.39
C PRO A 691 -7.37 -28.72 24.82
N ARG A 692 -6.13 -28.23 24.93
CA ARG A 692 -5.46 -27.91 26.20
C ARG A 692 -4.73 -26.58 26.09
N LYS A 693 -4.20 -26.07 27.21
CA LYS A 693 -3.34 -24.88 27.16
C LYS A 693 -2.07 -25.17 26.37
N SER A 694 -1.58 -24.19 25.63
CA SER A 694 -0.26 -24.23 24.98
C SER A 694 0.79 -23.54 25.86
N VAL A 695 2.06 -23.84 25.63
CA VAL A 695 3.20 -23.15 26.26
C VAL A 695 3.85 -22.24 25.23
N GLU A 696 4.12 -21.00 25.62
CA GLU A 696 5.01 -20.09 24.89
C GLU A 696 6.30 -19.93 25.71
N PHE A 697 7.43 -20.31 25.12
CA PHE A 697 8.73 -20.31 25.80
C PHE A 697 9.73 -19.37 25.13
N GLY A 698 10.28 -18.45 25.94
CA GLY A 698 11.03 -17.28 25.48
C GLY A 698 10.11 -16.09 25.22
N PHE A 699 10.70 -14.90 25.13
CA PHE A 699 9.99 -13.67 24.80
C PHE A 699 9.76 -13.61 23.29
N PRO A 700 8.52 -13.77 22.79
CA PRO A 700 8.29 -13.95 21.37
C PRO A 700 8.02 -12.65 20.65
N TYR A 701 7.93 -12.73 19.32
CA TYR A 701 7.21 -11.75 18.55
C TYR A 701 5.76 -11.66 19.05
N VAL A 702 5.38 -10.43 19.43
CA VAL A 702 4.14 -10.04 20.16
C VAL A 702 2.91 -10.90 19.83
N ASP A 703 2.66 -11.19 18.56
CA ASP A 703 1.42 -11.82 18.10
C ASP A 703 1.32 -13.33 18.43
N THR A 704 2.43 -14.07 18.58
CA THR A 704 2.39 -15.53 18.82
C THR A 704 1.74 -15.86 20.17
N LEU A 705 2.20 -15.22 21.24
CA LEU A 705 1.59 -15.37 22.57
C LEU A 705 0.09 -15.01 22.55
N LYS A 706 -0.29 -13.94 21.83
CA LYS A 706 -1.70 -13.54 21.74
C LYS A 706 -2.53 -14.55 20.94
N ILE A 707 -1.97 -15.24 19.95
CA ILE A 707 -2.66 -16.35 19.27
C ILE A 707 -2.98 -17.46 20.28
N LEU A 708 -1.98 -17.91 21.04
CA LEU A 708 -2.16 -19.01 21.99
C LEU A 708 -3.15 -18.65 23.12
N GLN A 709 -3.13 -17.39 23.58
CA GLN A 709 -4.05 -16.91 24.61
C GLN A 709 -5.50 -16.75 24.11
N LYS A 710 -5.70 -16.30 22.87
CA LYS A 710 -7.02 -15.87 22.38
C LYS A 710 -7.81 -16.93 21.63
N PHE A 711 -7.15 -17.98 21.12
CA PHE A 711 -7.74 -18.97 20.23
C PHE A 711 -7.60 -20.38 20.79
N GLY A 712 -8.38 -20.72 21.82
CA GLY A 712 -8.32 -22.03 22.48
C GLY A 712 -8.33 -21.88 24.01
N PRO A 713 -7.90 -22.91 24.76
CA PRO A 713 -7.94 -22.91 26.23
C PRO A 713 -6.96 -21.95 26.93
N GLY A 714 -6.14 -21.21 26.17
CA GLY A 714 -5.18 -20.23 26.67
C GLY A 714 -3.72 -20.72 26.65
N ALA A 715 -2.82 -19.91 27.23
CA ALA A 715 -1.38 -20.15 27.21
C ALA A 715 -0.74 -20.03 28.60
N VAL A 716 0.32 -20.81 28.83
CA VAL A 716 1.32 -20.57 29.86
C VAL A 716 2.50 -19.86 29.20
N PHE A 717 3.01 -18.81 29.82
CA PHE A 717 4.08 -17.98 29.27
C PHE A 717 5.33 -18.04 30.16
N TYR A 718 6.44 -18.47 29.56
CA TYR A 718 7.78 -18.49 30.16
C TYR A 718 8.66 -17.48 29.45
N GLY A 719 8.49 -16.20 29.80
CA GLY A 719 9.05 -15.09 29.03
C GLY A 719 10.56 -14.92 29.12
N HIS A 720 11.23 -15.44 30.16
CA HIS A 720 12.69 -15.40 30.20
C HIS A 720 13.33 -16.46 29.28
N GLY A 721 12.59 -17.52 28.94
CA GLY A 721 13.11 -18.66 28.20
C GLY A 721 14.30 -19.32 28.88
N SER A 722 14.32 -19.30 30.22
CA SER A 722 15.50 -19.68 31.02
C SER A 722 15.53 -21.17 31.36
N PRO A 723 16.71 -21.75 31.70
CA PRO A 723 16.79 -23.11 32.22
C PRO A 723 15.91 -23.35 33.44
N THR A 724 15.81 -22.38 34.35
CA THR A 724 14.97 -22.46 35.55
C THR A 724 13.47 -22.54 35.22
N GLU A 725 13.01 -21.80 34.21
CA GLU A 725 11.62 -21.91 33.75
C GLU A 725 11.35 -23.26 33.07
N LEU A 726 12.37 -23.83 32.41
CA LEU A 726 12.26 -25.18 31.86
C LEU A 726 12.21 -26.26 32.96
N ASP A 727 12.87 -26.02 34.11
CA ASP A 727 12.77 -26.85 35.30
C ASP A 727 11.37 -26.80 35.93
N ASP A 728 10.78 -25.60 36.05
CA ASP A 728 9.38 -25.43 36.49
C ASP A 728 8.41 -26.15 35.56
N PHE A 729 8.57 -25.97 34.24
CA PHE A 729 7.76 -26.67 33.26
C PHE A 729 7.83 -28.19 33.42
N GLU A 730 9.03 -28.76 33.58
CA GLU A 730 9.21 -30.18 33.83
C GLU A 730 8.58 -30.64 35.16
N ALA A 731 8.65 -29.83 36.22
CA ALA A 731 8.00 -30.12 37.50
C ALA A 731 6.48 -30.22 37.35
N ARG A 732 5.84 -29.26 36.67
CA ARG A 732 4.39 -29.26 36.41
C ARG A 732 3.95 -30.48 35.61
N LEU A 733 4.75 -30.86 34.60
CA LEU A 733 4.52 -32.09 33.83
C LEU A 733 4.57 -33.36 34.71
N LYS A 734 5.53 -33.43 35.65
CA LYS A 734 5.64 -34.53 36.64
C LYS A 734 4.45 -34.58 37.59
N GLU A 735 3.90 -33.43 37.98
CA GLU A 735 2.71 -33.31 38.84
C GLU A 735 1.40 -33.67 38.13
N GLY A 736 1.43 -33.88 36.81
CA GLY A 736 0.30 -34.36 36.04
C GLY A 736 -0.31 -33.32 35.11
N GLU A 737 0.18 -32.07 35.09
CA GLU A 737 -0.26 -31.09 34.10
C GLU A 737 0.11 -31.54 32.69
N ARG A 738 -0.74 -31.19 31.72
CA ARG A 738 -0.55 -31.55 30.31
C ARG A 738 -0.91 -30.39 29.40
N PHE A 739 -0.19 -30.29 28.30
CA PHE A 739 -0.27 -29.17 27.37
C PHE A 739 -0.55 -29.65 25.95
N LEU A 740 -1.15 -28.78 25.15
CA LEU A 740 -1.45 -29.05 23.74
C LEU A 740 -0.16 -29.05 22.91
N GLY A 741 0.63 -27.99 23.05
CA GLY A 741 1.90 -27.83 22.37
C GLY A 741 2.81 -26.83 23.08
N PHE A 742 4.08 -26.89 22.71
CA PHE A 742 5.17 -26.04 23.17
C PHE A 742 5.69 -25.24 21.98
N PHE A 743 5.56 -23.92 22.05
CA PHE A 743 5.93 -22.97 21.01
C PHE A 743 7.16 -22.19 21.46
N CYS A 744 8.13 -22.04 20.57
CA CYS A 744 9.31 -21.21 20.80
C CYS A 744 9.92 -20.71 19.48
N GLU A 745 10.68 -19.62 19.57
CA GLU A 745 11.52 -19.13 18.48
C GLU A 745 12.96 -19.63 18.64
N PHE A 746 13.66 -19.84 17.53
CA PHE A 746 15.07 -20.26 17.54
C PHE A 746 15.92 -19.52 16.49
N PRO A 747 16.81 -18.60 16.90
CA PRO A 747 16.85 -17.90 18.19
C PRO A 747 15.64 -16.99 18.44
N GLY A 748 15.35 -16.67 19.70
CA GLY A 748 14.22 -15.78 20.06
C GLY A 748 14.49 -14.30 19.83
N ASN A 749 13.60 -13.58 19.14
CA ASN A 749 13.73 -12.13 18.90
C ASN A 749 13.11 -11.31 20.06
N PRO A 750 13.83 -10.36 20.69
CA PRO A 750 15.05 -9.70 20.20
C PRO A 750 16.37 -10.11 20.89
N LEU A 751 16.31 -10.94 21.94
CA LEU A 751 17.47 -11.25 22.80
C LEU A 751 18.39 -12.34 22.23
N LEU A 752 17.90 -13.06 21.23
CA LEU A 752 18.59 -14.11 20.48
C LEU A 752 19.08 -15.26 21.38
N THR A 753 18.31 -15.54 22.43
CA THR A 753 18.49 -16.72 23.26
C THR A 753 17.97 -17.95 22.52
N CYS A 754 18.58 -19.10 22.78
CA CYS A 754 18.27 -20.37 22.12
C CYS A 754 17.77 -21.38 23.17
N PRO A 755 16.50 -21.83 23.10
CA PRO A 755 16.00 -22.85 24.01
C PRO A 755 16.70 -24.20 23.81
N ASP A 756 16.77 -25.02 24.87
CA ASP A 756 17.34 -26.38 24.79
C ASP A 756 16.35 -27.33 24.10
N LEU A 757 16.39 -27.34 22.76
CA LEU A 757 15.50 -28.15 21.93
C LEU A 757 15.70 -29.66 22.15
N VAL A 758 16.89 -30.10 22.58
CA VAL A 758 17.14 -31.52 22.90
C VAL A 758 16.37 -31.92 24.14
N ARG A 759 16.42 -31.12 25.20
CA ARG A 759 15.64 -31.35 26.43
C ARG A 759 14.14 -31.24 26.15
N ILE A 760 13.70 -30.21 25.42
CA ILE A 760 12.29 -30.02 25.07
C ILE A 760 11.75 -31.22 24.30
N ARG A 761 12.49 -31.75 23.31
CA ARG A 761 12.10 -32.95 22.56
C ARG A 761 11.92 -34.17 23.48
N ARG A 762 12.84 -34.40 24.42
CA ARG A 762 12.73 -35.50 25.40
C ARG A 762 11.50 -35.35 26.30
N LEU A 763 11.21 -34.13 26.75
CA LEU A 763 10.02 -33.85 27.55
C LEU A 763 8.74 -34.09 26.74
N ALA A 764 8.71 -33.66 25.48
CA ALA A 764 7.57 -33.86 24.59
C ALA A 764 7.28 -35.35 24.36
N ASP A 765 8.32 -36.16 24.17
CA ASP A 765 8.18 -37.61 24.00
C ASP A 765 7.66 -38.31 25.26
N THR A 766 8.07 -37.81 26.44
CA THR A 766 7.69 -38.37 27.75
C THR A 766 6.27 -37.96 28.18
N TYR A 767 5.90 -36.69 27.96
CA TYR A 767 4.67 -36.09 28.52
C TYR A 767 3.59 -35.78 27.48
N ASP A 768 3.82 -36.15 26.22
CA ASP A 768 2.83 -36.14 25.13
C ASP A 768 2.31 -34.73 24.76
N PHE A 769 3.19 -33.82 24.36
CA PHE A 769 2.83 -32.51 23.76
C PHE A 769 3.55 -32.29 22.42
N VAL A 770 2.97 -31.47 21.54
CA VAL A 770 3.57 -31.16 20.21
C VAL A 770 4.62 -30.06 20.35
N VAL A 771 5.77 -30.19 19.67
CA VAL A 771 6.78 -29.11 19.63
C VAL A 771 6.67 -28.32 18.32
N VAL A 772 6.45 -27.01 18.44
CA VAL A 772 6.40 -26.05 17.33
C VAL A 772 7.56 -25.07 17.45
N VAL A 773 8.40 -24.99 16.43
CA VAL A 773 9.57 -24.09 16.42
C VAL A 773 9.45 -23.09 15.28
N ASP A 774 9.53 -21.80 15.60
CA ASP A 774 9.72 -20.73 14.62
C ASP A 774 11.23 -20.52 14.37
N GLU A 775 11.70 -20.88 13.18
CA GLU A 775 13.11 -20.77 12.79
C GLU A 775 13.43 -19.51 11.97
N THR A 776 12.51 -18.53 11.92
CA THR A 776 12.63 -17.34 11.06
C THR A 776 13.96 -16.61 11.24
N VAL A 777 14.41 -16.43 12.49
CA VAL A 777 15.64 -15.70 12.82
C VAL A 777 16.88 -16.56 12.57
N GLY A 778 16.83 -17.83 12.96
CA GLY A 778 17.93 -18.76 12.77
C GLY A 778 18.24 -18.96 11.29
N THR A 779 17.22 -18.88 10.44
CA THR A 779 17.23 -19.29 9.04
C THR A 779 17.52 -20.78 8.90
N PHE A 780 16.81 -21.42 7.98
CA PHE A 780 17.07 -22.84 7.72
C PHE A 780 18.34 -23.15 6.93
N VAL A 781 19.15 -22.11 6.63
CA VAL A 781 20.50 -22.27 6.11
C VAL A 781 21.49 -22.44 7.27
N ASN A 782 21.36 -21.65 8.33
CA ASN A 782 22.30 -21.67 9.45
C ASN A 782 21.93 -22.68 10.55
N VAL A 783 20.65 -22.99 10.73
CA VAL A 783 20.19 -23.97 11.73
C VAL A 783 19.27 -25.03 11.11
N ASN A 784 19.27 -26.21 11.71
CA ASN A 784 18.33 -27.28 11.43
C ASN A 784 17.65 -27.72 12.73
N VAL A 785 16.46 -27.14 13.00
CA VAL A 785 15.66 -27.44 14.20
C VAL A 785 14.67 -28.59 13.99
N LEU A 786 14.46 -29.00 12.73
CA LEU A 786 13.48 -30.01 12.35
C LEU A 786 13.66 -31.36 13.09
N PRO A 787 14.87 -31.85 13.41
CA PRO A 787 15.06 -33.05 14.22
C PRO A 787 14.46 -32.99 15.63
N HIS A 788 14.18 -31.79 16.15
CA HIS A 788 13.65 -31.57 17.51
C HIS A 788 12.20 -31.07 17.52
N ALA A 789 11.61 -30.81 16.35
CA ALA A 789 10.28 -30.23 16.20
C ALA A 789 9.31 -31.22 15.53
N ASP A 790 8.03 -31.14 15.89
CA ASP A 790 6.96 -31.81 15.15
C ASP A 790 6.45 -30.93 14.00
N VAL A 791 6.45 -29.61 14.23
CA VAL A 791 6.07 -28.58 13.26
C VAL A 791 7.12 -27.47 13.27
N VAL A 792 7.61 -27.07 12.10
CA VAL A 792 8.50 -25.91 11.96
C VAL A 792 7.80 -24.84 11.15
N VAL A 793 7.81 -23.60 11.63
CA VAL A 793 7.22 -22.46 10.95
C VAL A 793 8.29 -21.43 10.60
N SER A 794 8.08 -20.67 9.53
CA SER A 794 9.00 -19.59 9.13
C SER A 794 8.27 -18.45 8.45
N SER A 795 8.72 -17.22 8.68
CA SER A 795 8.28 -16.05 7.93
C SER A 795 9.15 -15.85 6.67
N LEU A 796 8.59 -16.20 5.52
CA LEU A 796 9.23 -15.98 4.21
C LEU A 796 9.32 -14.49 3.84
N THR A 797 8.52 -13.63 4.48
CA THR A 797 8.56 -12.16 4.36
C THR A 797 9.95 -11.56 4.65
N LYS A 798 10.75 -12.25 5.48
CA LYS A 798 12.04 -11.75 6.00
C LYS A 798 13.17 -12.04 5.01
N ILE A 799 14.28 -12.59 5.48
CA ILE A 799 15.49 -12.83 4.68
C ILE A 799 15.25 -13.78 3.52
N PHE A 800 14.25 -14.66 3.57
CA PHE A 800 13.92 -15.48 2.42
C PHE A 800 13.52 -14.64 1.20
N SER A 801 12.69 -13.61 1.38
CA SER A 801 12.39 -12.61 0.35
C SER A 801 13.47 -11.53 0.22
N GLY A 802 13.88 -10.89 1.32
CA GLY A 802 14.90 -9.83 1.33
C GLY A 802 14.49 -8.47 0.74
N GLU A 803 13.61 -8.47 -0.26
CA GLU A 803 13.25 -7.29 -1.05
C GLU A 803 12.23 -6.36 -0.36
N SER A 804 11.65 -6.77 0.76
CA SER A 804 10.64 -5.97 1.49
C SER A 804 9.44 -5.54 0.64
N ASN A 805 8.99 -6.37 -0.30
CA ASN A 805 7.88 -6.04 -1.20
C ASN A 805 6.78 -7.13 -1.29
N VAL A 806 6.91 -8.22 -0.51
CA VAL A 806 6.00 -9.35 -0.53
C VAL A 806 6.01 -10.05 0.83
N MET A 807 4.86 -10.55 1.25
CA MET A 807 4.74 -11.38 2.45
C MET A 807 4.62 -12.85 2.09
N GLY A 808 5.03 -13.70 3.01
CA GLY A 808 4.78 -15.13 2.95
C GLY A 808 5.14 -15.81 4.26
N GLY A 809 4.63 -17.02 4.43
CA GLY A 809 4.95 -17.93 5.52
C GLY A 809 5.08 -19.36 5.02
N SER A 810 5.76 -20.19 5.80
CA SER A 810 5.82 -21.63 5.56
C SER A 810 5.60 -22.40 6.85
N MET A 811 5.06 -23.61 6.71
CA MET A 811 4.99 -24.61 7.76
C MET A 811 5.47 -25.94 7.19
N VAL A 812 6.36 -26.61 7.91
CA VAL A 812 6.87 -27.95 7.60
C VAL A 812 6.35 -28.90 8.67
N LEU A 813 5.64 -29.96 8.26
CA LEU A 813 5.33 -31.08 9.14
C LEU A 813 6.50 -32.05 9.12
N ASN A 814 6.99 -32.46 10.30
CA ASN A 814 8.06 -33.44 10.38
C ASN A 814 7.54 -34.86 10.09
N PRO A 815 7.89 -35.52 8.97
CA PRO A 815 7.47 -36.90 8.66
C PRO A 815 7.99 -37.94 9.66
N ASN A 816 9.05 -37.64 10.42
CA ASN A 816 9.57 -38.48 11.49
C ASN A 816 8.94 -38.19 12.86
N GLY A 817 8.12 -37.12 12.96
CA GLY A 817 7.45 -36.73 14.18
C GLY A 817 6.36 -37.73 14.60
N ARG A 818 6.22 -37.95 15.91
CA ARG A 818 5.22 -38.87 16.49
C ARG A 818 3.80 -38.54 16.04
N TYR A 819 3.50 -37.25 15.86
CA TYR A 819 2.16 -36.76 15.51
C TYR A 819 1.91 -36.64 14.01
N TYR A 820 2.90 -36.92 13.15
CA TYR A 820 2.82 -36.66 11.72
C TYR A 820 1.55 -37.18 11.06
N LYS A 821 1.20 -38.46 11.28
CA LYS A 821 0.01 -39.06 10.64
C LYS A 821 -1.28 -38.34 11.02
N SER A 822 -1.46 -38.02 12.30
CA SER A 822 -2.65 -37.32 12.80
C SER A 822 -2.73 -35.89 12.24
N LEU A 823 -1.63 -35.14 12.37
CA LEU A 823 -1.54 -33.76 11.85
C LEU A 823 -1.76 -33.71 10.34
N LYS A 824 -1.16 -34.64 9.59
CA LYS A 824 -1.31 -34.73 8.13
C LYS A 824 -2.75 -35.05 7.73
N SER A 825 -3.42 -35.97 8.42
CA SER A 825 -4.82 -36.31 8.13
C SER A 825 -5.81 -35.19 8.46
N THR A 826 -5.52 -34.37 9.48
CA THR A 826 -6.37 -33.22 9.87
C THR A 826 -6.12 -31.98 9.02
N MET A 827 -4.96 -31.88 8.36
CA MET A 827 -4.58 -30.71 7.58
C MET A 827 -5.64 -30.23 6.57
N PRO A 828 -6.32 -31.10 5.78
CA PRO A 828 -7.34 -30.66 4.83
C PRO A 828 -8.55 -29.95 5.47
N GLU A 829 -8.79 -30.14 6.77
CA GLU A 829 -9.88 -29.48 7.49
C GLU A 829 -9.52 -28.03 7.85
N VAL A 830 -8.22 -27.75 8.06
CA VAL A 830 -7.72 -26.48 8.60
C VAL A 830 -7.08 -25.61 7.51
N PHE A 831 -6.27 -26.20 6.63
CA PHE A 831 -5.51 -25.50 5.60
C PHE A 831 -6.35 -25.19 4.36
N GLU A 832 -6.22 -23.96 3.87
CA GLU A 832 -6.76 -23.52 2.59
C GLU A 832 -5.66 -22.69 1.91
N ASP A 833 -5.35 -23.01 0.65
CA ASP A 833 -4.32 -22.29 -0.10
C ASP A 833 -4.85 -20.91 -0.51
N THR A 834 -4.54 -19.92 0.31
CA THR A 834 -4.92 -18.52 0.12
C THR A 834 -3.76 -17.63 -0.33
N TYR A 835 -2.61 -18.23 -0.66
CA TYR A 835 -1.42 -17.49 -1.05
C TYR A 835 -1.59 -16.94 -2.47
N TRP A 836 -1.78 -15.61 -2.56
CA TRP A 836 -2.10 -14.94 -3.82
C TRP A 836 -1.06 -15.17 -4.92
N ALA A 837 -1.52 -15.46 -6.13
CA ALA A 837 -0.71 -15.85 -7.28
C ALA A 837 0.46 -14.89 -7.56
N GLU A 838 0.20 -13.58 -7.64
CA GLU A 838 1.27 -12.60 -7.86
C GLU A 838 2.27 -12.56 -6.70
N ASP A 839 1.79 -12.68 -5.46
CA ASP A 839 2.68 -12.69 -4.29
C ASP A 839 3.58 -13.93 -4.31
N VAL A 840 3.08 -15.09 -4.77
CA VAL A 840 3.89 -16.30 -4.98
C VAL A 840 4.99 -16.06 -6.01
N ILE A 841 4.69 -15.46 -7.16
CA ILE A 841 5.69 -15.20 -8.21
C ILE A 841 6.77 -14.22 -7.71
N PHE A 842 6.38 -13.17 -6.98
CA PHE A 842 7.34 -12.27 -6.36
C PHE A 842 8.19 -12.98 -5.31
N MET A 843 7.59 -13.83 -4.48
CA MET A 843 8.30 -14.61 -3.47
C MET A 843 9.31 -15.59 -4.08
N GLU A 844 8.92 -16.32 -5.12
CA GLU A 844 9.81 -17.21 -5.87
C GLU A 844 10.99 -16.40 -6.39
N ARG A 845 10.74 -15.31 -7.11
CA ARG A 845 11.81 -14.52 -7.71
C ARG A 845 12.78 -13.95 -6.68
N ASN A 846 12.25 -13.38 -5.61
CA ASN A 846 13.05 -12.75 -4.57
C ASN A 846 13.86 -13.79 -3.75
N SER A 847 13.42 -15.05 -3.72
CA SER A 847 14.10 -16.11 -2.96
C SER A 847 15.19 -16.85 -3.73
N ARG A 848 15.51 -16.49 -4.98
CA ARG A 848 16.49 -17.22 -5.80
C ARG A 848 17.92 -17.16 -5.24
N ASP A 849 18.29 -16.06 -4.60
CA ASP A 849 19.63 -15.77 -4.08
C ASP A 849 19.72 -15.83 -2.54
N PHE A 850 18.67 -16.33 -1.88
CA PHE A 850 18.53 -16.27 -0.42
C PHE A 850 19.73 -16.88 0.35
N LYS A 851 20.30 -17.98 -0.16
CA LYS A 851 21.44 -18.65 0.46
C LYS A 851 22.69 -17.77 0.43
N THR A 852 23.04 -17.24 -0.74
CA THR A 852 24.20 -16.35 -0.88
C THR A 852 24.05 -15.04 -0.10
N ARG A 853 22.81 -14.59 0.11
CA ARG A 853 22.52 -13.44 0.97
C ARG A 853 22.82 -13.72 2.44
N ILE A 854 22.49 -14.92 2.92
CA ILE A 854 22.77 -15.33 4.30
C ILE A 854 24.27 -15.34 4.57
N ASP A 855 25.10 -15.91 3.68
CA ASP A 855 26.56 -15.91 3.84
C ASP A 855 27.13 -14.49 4.02
N ARG A 856 26.66 -13.53 3.21
CA ARG A 856 27.07 -12.12 3.29
C ARG A 856 26.61 -11.47 4.59
N VAL A 857 25.34 -11.70 4.96
CA VAL A 857 24.72 -11.14 6.15
C VAL A 857 25.40 -11.65 7.42
N ASP A 858 25.77 -12.93 7.47
CA ASP A 858 26.53 -13.51 8.57
C ASP A 858 27.89 -12.81 8.75
N ALA A 859 28.65 -12.66 7.66
CA ALA A 859 29.95 -11.98 7.69
C ALA A 859 29.82 -10.51 8.14
N ASN A 860 28.81 -9.80 7.63
CA ASN A 860 28.54 -8.42 7.99
C ASN A 860 28.12 -8.28 9.46
N ALA A 861 27.31 -9.21 9.97
CA ALA A 861 26.86 -9.20 11.36
C ALA A 861 28.03 -9.40 12.33
N GLU A 862 28.94 -10.33 12.03
CA GLU A 862 30.15 -10.52 12.83
C GLU A 862 31.02 -9.26 12.87
N ALA A 863 31.23 -8.60 11.72
CA ALA A 863 32.00 -7.36 11.64
C ALA A 863 31.37 -6.21 12.44
N ILE A 864 30.04 -6.10 12.45
CA ILE A 864 29.32 -5.12 13.29
C ILE A 864 29.48 -5.47 14.77
N CYS A 865 29.34 -6.75 15.15
CA CYS A 865 29.54 -7.18 16.53
C CYS A 865 30.94 -6.85 17.05
N GLU A 866 31.99 -7.03 16.24
CA GLU A 866 33.36 -6.65 16.63
C GLU A 866 33.47 -5.15 16.97
N VAL A 867 32.89 -4.29 16.13
CA VAL A 867 32.87 -2.83 16.38
C VAL A 867 32.08 -2.48 17.64
N LEU A 868 30.91 -3.08 17.82
CA LEU A 868 30.04 -2.82 18.98
C LEU A 868 30.70 -3.28 20.29
N MET A 869 31.22 -4.52 20.33
CA MET A 869 31.83 -5.07 21.54
C MET A 869 33.13 -4.36 21.94
N ALA A 870 33.87 -3.79 20.98
CA ALA A 870 35.09 -3.03 21.27
C ALA A 870 34.81 -1.64 21.88
N HIS A 871 33.58 -1.13 21.80
CA HIS A 871 33.27 0.24 22.16
C HIS A 871 32.79 0.41 23.62
N PRO A 872 33.36 1.33 24.41
CA PRO A 872 33.06 1.45 25.85
C PRO A 872 31.65 1.96 26.19
N LEU A 873 30.89 2.46 25.22
CA LEU A 873 29.48 2.85 25.42
C LEU A 873 28.50 1.67 25.31
N VAL A 874 28.89 0.57 24.66
CA VAL A 874 28.03 -0.60 24.50
C VAL A 874 28.13 -1.46 25.75
N THR A 875 26.99 -1.76 26.37
CA THR A 875 26.93 -2.54 27.61
C THR A 875 26.75 -4.03 27.36
N LYS A 876 25.96 -4.38 26.34
CA LYS A 876 25.70 -5.77 25.96
C LYS A 876 25.42 -5.87 24.47
N VAL A 877 25.95 -6.93 23.85
CA VAL A 877 25.63 -7.35 22.48
C VAL A 877 24.93 -8.70 22.58
N TYR A 878 23.73 -8.77 22.02
CA TYR A 878 22.94 -9.98 21.89
C TYR A 878 23.14 -10.51 20.48
N TYR A 879 23.85 -11.63 20.37
CA TYR A 879 24.11 -12.34 19.12
C TYR A 879 24.35 -13.81 19.46
N PRO A 880 23.83 -14.80 18.71
CA PRO A 880 23.89 -16.21 19.14
C PRO A 880 25.30 -16.70 19.47
N LYS A 881 26.33 -16.21 18.76
CA LYS A 881 27.75 -16.53 19.01
C LYS A 881 28.27 -16.08 20.39
N TYR A 882 27.67 -15.02 20.96
CA TYR A 882 28.11 -14.39 22.21
C TYR A 882 27.06 -14.50 23.33
N ASN A 883 25.92 -15.15 23.06
CA ASN A 883 24.87 -15.38 24.04
C ASN A 883 25.25 -16.52 24.99
N GLU A 884 24.79 -16.47 26.24
CA GLU A 884 24.98 -17.54 27.25
C GLU A 884 24.41 -18.89 26.77
N THR A 885 23.35 -18.85 25.96
CA THR A 885 22.71 -20.03 25.37
C THR A 885 23.37 -20.52 24.07
N ARG A 886 24.60 -20.07 23.75
CA ARG A 886 25.33 -20.47 22.55
C ARG A 886 25.42 -21.98 22.36
N SER A 887 25.63 -22.74 23.44
CA SER A 887 25.73 -24.21 23.36
C SER A 887 24.48 -24.84 22.72
N ASN A 888 23.29 -24.30 23.01
CA ASN A 888 22.04 -24.75 22.41
C ASN A 888 21.99 -24.42 20.91
N TYR A 889 22.49 -23.25 20.50
CA TYR A 889 22.60 -22.87 19.09
C TYR A 889 23.52 -23.83 18.31
N GLU A 890 24.70 -24.12 18.86
CA GLU A 890 25.70 -24.97 18.20
C GLU A 890 25.19 -26.40 17.95
N VAL A 891 24.32 -26.92 18.82
CA VAL A 891 23.68 -28.23 18.62
C VAL A 891 22.79 -28.26 17.37
N CYS A 892 22.13 -27.14 17.05
CA CYS A 892 21.24 -27.03 15.90
C CYS A 892 21.92 -26.43 14.67
N ARG A 893 23.17 -25.96 14.77
CA ARG A 893 23.87 -25.27 13.68
C ARG A 893 24.19 -26.25 12.55
N THR A 894 23.91 -25.86 11.31
CA THR A 894 24.22 -26.67 10.13
C THR A 894 25.73 -26.70 9.87
N PRO A 895 26.25 -27.72 9.17
CA PRO A 895 27.63 -27.72 8.71
C PRO A 895 27.92 -26.49 7.83
N GLY A 896 28.79 -25.60 8.30
CA GLY A 896 29.12 -24.35 7.60
C GLY A 896 28.13 -23.20 7.80
N GLY A 897 27.07 -23.37 8.60
CA GLY A 897 26.12 -22.31 8.92
C GLY A 897 26.73 -21.21 9.79
N GLY A 898 26.32 -19.95 9.56
CA GLY A 898 26.70 -18.81 10.39
C GLY A 898 25.85 -18.67 11.65
N TYR A 899 25.81 -17.46 12.23
CA TYR A 899 25.02 -17.14 13.44
C TYR A 899 23.84 -16.19 13.16
N GLY A 900 23.54 -15.94 11.88
CA GLY A 900 22.43 -15.11 11.43
C GLY A 900 22.78 -13.62 11.29
N GLY A 901 21.81 -12.90 10.71
CA GLY A 901 21.90 -11.46 10.44
C GLY A 901 21.23 -10.55 11.46
N LEU A 902 20.66 -11.10 12.51
CA LEU A 902 19.99 -10.32 13.53
C LEU A 902 20.92 -10.22 14.74
N LEU A 903 21.12 -9.00 15.24
CA LEU A 903 21.77 -8.75 16.52
C LEU A 903 21.04 -7.62 17.25
N SER A 904 21.22 -7.55 18.55
CA SER A 904 20.75 -6.42 19.36
C SER A 904 21.87 -5.89 20.23
N CYS A 905 21.77 -4.64 20.66
CA CYS A 905 22.69 -4.08 21.63
C CYS A 905 22.01 -3.07 22.56
N THR A 906 22.59 -2.91 23.74
CA THR A 906 22.25 -1.85 24.70
C THR A 906 23.46 -0.95 24.92
N LEU A 907 23.20 0.32 25.17
CA LEU A 907 24.21 1.32 25.50
C LEU A 907 24.09 1.73 26.98
N LYS A 908 25.10 2.45 27.49
CA LYS A 908 25.17 2.88 28.91
C LYS A 908 23.94 3.66 29.40
N SER A 909 23.26 4.38 28.52
CA SER A 909 22.02 5.07 28.87
C SER A 909 21.10 5.23 27.66
N LYS A 910 19.83 5.52 27.92
CA LYS A 910 18.84 5.85 26.90
C LYS A 910 19.28 7.01 26.01
N ALA A 911 19.92 8.04 26.57
CA ALA A 911 20.42 9.19 25.81
C ALA A 911 21.50 8.77 24.80
N HIS A 912 22.42 7.88 25.19
CA HIS A 912 23.41 7.31 24.26
C HIS A 912 22.74 6.48 23.17
N ALA A 913 21.76 5.64 23.52
CA ALA A 913 21.02 4.83 22.54
C ALA A 913 20.25 5.70 21.52
N MET A 914 19.61 6.77 21.98
CA MET A 914 18.93 7.76 21.14
C MET A 914 19.91 8.42 20.17
N ALA A 915 21.04 8.92 20.65
CA ALA A 915 22.03 9.59 19.82
C ALA A 915 22.70 8.64 18.81
N PHE A 916 23.04 7.43 19.24
CA PHE A 916 23.56 6.39 18.35
C PHE A 916 22.55 6.05 17.26
N TYR A 917 21.28 5.81 17.62
CA TYR A 917 20.22 5.52 16.67
C TYR A 917 20.02 6.67 15.68
N ASP A 918 19.90 7.90 16.15
CA ASP A 918 19.65 9.07 15.30
C ASP A 918 20.82 9.33 14.33
N ALA A 919 22.06 9.09 14.76
CA ALA A 919 23.26 9.26 13.95
C ALA A 919 23.55 8.09 12.99
N LEU A 920 22.96 6.92 13.21
CA LEU A 920 23.23 5.74 12.38
C LEU A 920 22.65 5.90 10.97
N GLU A 921 23.50 5.79 9.96
CA GLU A 921 23.12 5.94 8.55
C GLU A 921 22.80 4.59 7.90
N THR A 922 21.85 3.87 8.51
CA THR A 922 21.20 2.68 7.96
C THR A 922 19.71 2.97 7.75
N ALA A 923 18.99 2.10 7.04
CA ALA A 923 17.53 2.22 7.04
C ALA A 923 16.99 2.06 8.46
N LYS A 924 15.89 2.73 8.77
CA LYS A 924 15.32 2.75 10.12
C LYS A 924 13.82 2.47 10.09
N GLY A 925 13.33 1.50 10.85
CA GLY A 925 11.90 1.17 10.84
C GLY A 925 11.57 -0.20 11.40
N PRO A 926 10.31 -0.65 11.29
CA PRO A 926 9.92 -2.01 11.68
C PRO A 926 10.36 -3.06 10.64
N SER A 927 10.22 -4.34 11.00
CA SER A 927 10.67 -5.53 10.23
C SER A 927 12.17 -5.86 10.34
N LEU A 928 12.60 -6.90 9.63
CA LEU A 928 13.96 -7.46 9.62
C LEU A 928 14.16 -8.36 8.37
N GLY A 929 15.38 -8.83 8.15
CA GLY A 929 15.74 -9.76 7.08
C GLY A 929 15.66 -9.12 5.70
N THR A 930 16.17 -7.90 5.57
CA THR A 930 16.12 -7.11 4.33
C THR A 930 17.47 -7.13 3.62
N ASN A 931 17.49 -6.83 2.31
CA ASN A 931 18.74 -6.76 1.53
C ASN A 931 19.63 -5.58 1.94
N PHE A 932 19.07 -4.64 2.70
CA PHE A 932 19.73 -3.51 3.33
C PHE A 932 19.64 -3.62 4.85
N THR A 933 20.53 -2.97 5.57
CA THR A 933 20.58 -2.96 7.02
C THR A 933 19.46 -2.08 7.58
N LEU A 934 18.68 -2.65 8.50
CA LEU A 934 17.54 -2.02 9.13
C LEU A 934 17.72 -2.00 10.65
N THR A 935 17.71 -0.81 11.23
CA THR A 935 17.89 -0.59 12.67
C THR A 935 16.59 -0.07 13.30
N SER A 936 16.29 -0.51 14.51
CA SER A 936 15.05 -0.14 15.20
C SER A 936 15.22 -0.10 16.72
N PRO A 937 14.63 0.89 17.44
CA PRO A 937 14.48 0.82 18.89
C PRO A 937 13.35 -0.18 19.20
N TYR A 938 13.71 -1.46 19.29
CA TYR A 938 12.75 -2.56 19.20
C TYR A 938 11.61 -2.45 20.22
N VAL A 939 11.95 -2.19 21.47
CA VAL A 939 10.97 -2.18 22.57
C VAL A 939 10.03 -0.98 22.45
N ILE A 940 10.55 0.17 21.98
CA ILE A 940 9.70 1.33 21.68
C ILE A 940 8.70 0.99 20.58
N LEU A 941 9.10 0.29 19.51
CA LEU A 941 8.20 -0.03 18.40
C LEU A 941 7.25 -1.21 18.64
N ALA A 942 7.64 -2.16 19.48
CA ALA A 942 6.89 -3.41 19.66
C ALA A 942 6.09 -3.44 20.98
N HIS A 943 6.54 -2.70 21.99
CA HIS A 943 6.02 -2.77 23.36
C HIS A 943 5.91 -1.39 24.02
N TYR A 944 5.60 -0.33 23.24
CA TYR A 944 5.51 1.04 23.78
C TYR A 944 4.60 1.18 24.99
N GLN A 945 3.47 0.46 24.97
CA GLN A 945 2.48 0.46 26.06
C GLN A 945 2.79 -0.58 27.15
N GLU A 946 3.82 -1.41 26.96
CA GLU A 946 4.18 -2.56 27.80
C GLU A 946 5.67 -2.50 28.23
N LEU A 947 6.27 -1.31 28.33
CA LEU A 947 7.71 -1.16 28.59
C LEU A 947 8.16 -1.83 29.90
N ASP A 948 7.43 -1.62 31.00
CA ASP A 948 7.77 -2.20 32.30
C ASP A 948 7.63 -3.73 32.29
N TRP A 949 6.61 -4.23 31.59
CA TRP A 949 6.39 -5.65 31.39
C TRP A 949 7.51 -6.28 30.57
N ALA A 950 7.91 -5.68 29.45
CA ALA A 950 9.04 -6.15 28.64
C ALA A 950 10.36 -6.11 29.45
N ALA A 951 10.60 -5.03 30.20
CA ALA A 951 11.77 -4.88 31.06
C ALA A 951 11.85 -5.99 32.14
N SER A 952 10.70 -6.42 32.68
CA SER A 952 10.64 -7.52 33.65
C SER A 952 11.19 -8.85 33.10
N PHE A 953 11.19 -9.06 31.78
CA PHE A 953 11.77 -10.23 31.11
C PHE A 953 13.21 -10.02 30.64
N GLY A 954 13.85 -8.91 31.03
CA GLY A 954 15.20 -8.55 30.61
C GLY A 954 15.26 -7.88 29.23
N VAL A 955 14.13 -7.44 28.69
CA VAL A 955 14.05 -6.72 27.41
C VAL A 955 14.12 -5.22 27.66
N ASP A 956 15.34 -4.68 27.67
CA ASP A 956 15.63 -3.27 28.02
C ASP A 956 14.88 -2.28 27.10
N PRO A 957 14.13 -1.29 27.63
CA PRO A 957 13.41 -0.28 26.82
C PRO A 957 14.27 0.51 25.82
N SER A 958 15.59 0.57 26.06
CA SER A 958 16.58 1.23 25.21
C SER A 958 17.27 0.30 24.22
N LEU A 959 16.86 -0.97 24.14
CA LEU A 959 17.45 -1.99 23.27
C LEU A 959 17.28 -1.60 21.79
N LEU A 960 18.41 -1.60 21.08
CA LEU A 960 18.48 -1.40 19.65
C LEU A 960 18.64 -2.74 18.96
N ARG A 961 17.77 -3.03 18.01
CA ARG A 961 17.85 -4.22 17.16
C ARG A 961 18.34 -3.83 15.78
N ILE A 962 19.29 -4.59 15.27
CA ILE A 962 19.92 -4.41 13.96
C ILE A 962 19.71 -5.68 13.14
N SER A 963 18.98 -5.52 12.04
CA SER A 963 18.87 -6.52 10.99
C SER A 963 19.87 -6.18 9.90
N VAL A 964 20.95 -6.92 9.83
CA VAL A 964 22.09 -6.67 8.92
C VAL A 964 21.74 -7.05 7.49
N GLY A 965 22.11 -6.17 6.56
CA GLY A 965 21.92 -6.35 5.12
C GLY A 965 23.21 -6.67 4.38
N LEU A 966 23.20 -6.40 3.07
CA LEU A 966 24.26 -6.77 2.14
C LEU A 966 25.30 -5.67 1.91
N GLU A 967 25.18 -4.52 2.58
CA GLU A 967 26.04 -3.37 2.33
C GLU A 967 27.50 -3.61 2.72
N ASP A 968 28.42 -2.98 1.99
CA ASP A 968 29.84 -2.95 2.34
C ASP A 968 30.14 -1.82 3.35
N GLY A 969 31.20 -2.00 4.14
CA GLY A 969 31.73 -0.94 5.01
C GLY A 969 30.85 -0.59 6.22
N LEU A 970 29.89 -1.45 6.58
CA LEU A 970 28.98 -1.25 7.71
C LEU A 970 29.71 -1.00 9.04
N GLY A 971 30.84 -1.67 9.29
CA GLY A 971 31.65 -1.41 10.49
C GLY A 971 32.03 0.07 10.67
N SER A 972 32.36 0.77 9.56
CA SER A 972 32.66 2.21 9.61
C SER A 972 31.43 3.08 9.88
N VAL A 973 30.25 2.65 9.43
CA VAL A 973 28.96 3.34 9.67
C VAL A 973 28.63 3.27 11.15
N PHE A 974 28.75 2.10 11.75
CA PHE A 974 28.52 1.87 13.17
C PHE A 974 29.54 2.61 14.05
N ALA A 975 30.83 2.59 13.67
CA ALA A 975 31.87 3.33 14.40
C ALA A 975 31.60 4.84 14.43
N ARG A 976 31.18 5.46 13.30
CA ARG A 976 30.82 6.88 13.26
C ARG A 976 29.60 7.21 14.12
N ALA A 977 28.59 6.34 14.14
CA ALA A 977 27.41 6.53 14.98
C ALA A 977 27.75 6.42 16.48
N LEU A 978 28.66 5.52 16.85
CA LEU A 978 29.15 5.40 18.22
C LEU A 978 29.92 6.67 18.66
N GLN A 979 30.78 7.21 17.80
CA GLN A 979 31.47 8.49 18.05
C GLN A 979 30.49 9.65 18.26
N ALA A 980 29.40 9.69 17.48
CA ALA A 980 28.35 10.68 17.69
C ALA A 980 27.67 10.51 19.07
N ALA A 981 27.44 9.27 19.51
CA ALA A 981 26.88 9.00 20.83
C ALA A 981 27.82 9.41 21.98
N GLU A 982 29.14 9.33 21.81
CA GLU A 982 30.12 9.80 22.82
C GLU A 982 30.05 11.29 23.09
N SER A 983 29.61 12.08 22.10
CA SER A 983 29.46 13.53 22.25
C SER A 983 28.29 13.93 23.17
N VAL A 984 27.40 12.98 23.50
CA VAL A 984 26.34 13.19 24.49
C VAL A 984 26.96 13.07 25.87
N SER A 985 27.15 14.21 26.54
CA SER A 985 27.58 14.26 27.94
C SER A 985 26.71 13.35 28.79
N ASN A 986 27.34 12.54 29.65
CA ASN A 986 26.69 11.70 30.65
C ASN A 986 25.76 12.57 31.53
N GLY A 987 24.53 12.75 31.08
CA GLY A 987 23.47 13.38 31.86
C GLY A 987 23.18 12.46 33.03
N SER A 988 23.70 12.87 34.18
CA SER A 988 23.47 12.32 35.51
C SER A 988 21.99 12.18 35.85
#